data_AF-N1VLK8-F1
#
_entry.id   AF-N1VLK8-F1
#
_cell.length_a   1.000
_cell.length_b   1.000
_cell.length_c   1.000
_cell.angle_alpha   90.00
_cell.angle_beta   90.00
_cell.angle_gamma   90.00
#
_symmetry.space_group_name_H-M   'P 1'
#
loop_
_entity.id
_entity.type
_entity.pdbx_description
1 polymer ?
#
loop_
_entity_poly.entity_id
_entity_poly.type
_entity_poly.pdbx_seq_one_letter_code
_entity_poly.pdbx_strand_id
1 'polypeptide(L)'
;MKQNTKLNLQKADLYYGNLKEIIIDRMLVFQSQRDKFLNAFTKNKNKLDQSFIKEFESFYGFKPGKEILEWENLKKAYKTIMYEVADVWNMIDHHSAEEEEMEEDEDGGFDYAISSTERLVKVKDPEEILSWLVGSYSGLMFLFNGSYAFASDGGGDTCWINLLPNENESIEVNHYNHEVGELENLPYFSIAHFIADNWNNESNEGYDDEEEEEFEDQNEIKKEKEPILLSLIKESTIKAFEKEAVKAYESKPIYNNSLDMFERSSWLLGHSYGDPAYAFTEKLADAPSYVIWEEEKQEIKKFPNLAAYWILHHFYLKNEEACRETIKLASKSKGKIIATLSAHVLAYLDGKSKSLFNLPAEKVEKIRSQTFTNADLKQIEPTNIKLYNDSLGLSNLNTISKKDLESRLKKEENLFQLMEEYPDDVNTHDTILKEISKKDSGLKRLIEDYFRERTDSAYNTWPYNPEKLDKRLSVPINAAFRQGLKYDSENKKAYCGITKTVGMLDDDRAMVSFREAIQKLKQDDPRLEYVVEALIKSDHAESNSILADAAWRTFETLDNVKEIREKVQKEGPTLNNMFTVYTHLNEALQERILTLDEVSVQLIHKLFHYKDHFGFFGISVGNAFSVCAHLELKEHTQIIADYVRRSFQVKGRDKGSYLDLTLIINVAEAALAWAKMEPEKAKQELHDFYSKIGESSYPGIAIDLKACYVAGLLLLEPENDEYLAFAERILGNKGDQVRVYGIIRWIRKSKIQKFKDHLWYHIYADPDPMVDYSWSYIEVEARRAWTTITGEDAPEFDSSDKYANALSKNKSMLPDAILHPEKYSIQHVFERIRETKYKHDDVVRIGGTWLVESLRYSLDEYKYSGSYDRWEAIKALFFQGRGVYPYFLEIFKLPYAAPSWKAYLLQFMRVMEPESLQWKKVLSMEATEIQSLLKEPGPNWYVWTDLLAAKLFLIEGESSFEIISQVIEKRLEMTNQESYDSSVYEETLGLRLPLLWRWFGKNGDDNIQLHWKNSKKNSETHTMLDMAARRKLDDKIPDMPEIKEPGILLTFYPEQREYGWHTWIHLAPETIRFGTNEFHLHSVLPDSKTESSIPANKEYLETVWRMAHILGYTVSKKKPKGKK
;
A
#
# COMPACT_ATOMS: atom_id res chain seq x y z
N MET A 1 -4.91 43.27 24.83
CA MET A 1 -4.30 44.23 23.87
C MET A 1 -5.40 44.73 22.94
N LYS A 2 -5.32 45.98 22.44
CA LYS A 2 -6.34 46.55 21.53
C LYS A 2 -6.29 45.82 20.19
N GLN A 3 -7.41 45.26 19.73
CA GLN A 3 -7.58 44.83 18.33
C GLN A 3 -7.24 46.01 17.42
N ASN A 4 -6.11 45.90 16.71
CA ASN A 4 -5.71 46.88 15.70
C ASN A 4 -6.53 46.62 14.43
N THR A 5 -7.15 47.68 13.92
CA THR A 5 -7.58 47.94 12.52
C THR A 5 -8.06 46.75 11.68
N LYS A 6 -9.35 46.78 11.28
CA LYS A 6 -9.92 45.94 10.20
C LYS A 6 -8.92 45.75 9.07
N LEU A 7 -8.42 44.52 8.91
CA LEU A 7 -7.64 44.12 7.75
C LEU A 7 -8.53 44.31 6.52
N ASN A 8 -8.16 45.21 5.61
CA ASN A 8 -8.92 45.50 4.39
C ASN A 8 -8.03 45.21 3.18
N LEU A 9 -7.79 43.92 2.91
CA LEU A 9 -6.98 43.49 1.78
C LEU A 9 -7.71 43.78 0.47
N GLN A 10 -6.99 44.40 -0.46
CA GLN A 10 -7.35 44.52 -1.87
C GLN A 10 -6.81 43.32 -2.65
N LYS A 11 -7.28 43.12 -3.89
CA LYS A 11 -6.80 42.01 -4.74
C LYS A 11 -5.28 41.99 -4.91
N ALA A 12 -4.66 43.16 -5.05
CA ALA A 12 -3.21 43.28 -5.24
C ALA A 12 -2.41 42.78 -4.02
N ASP A 13 -3.01 42.81 -2.82
CA ASP A 13 -2.36 42.35 -1.59
C ASP A 13 -2.19 40.83 -1.54
N LEU A 14 -2.88 40.09 -2.43
CA LEU A 14 -2.68 38.66 -2.61
C LEU A 14 -1.46 38.34 -3.50
N TYR A 15 -0.81 39.29 -4.16
CA TYR A 15 0.44 38.99 -4.90
C TYR A 15 1.67 38.95 -3.97
N TYR A 16 1.84 39.95 -3.11
CA TYR A 16 2.88 40.01 -2.08
C TYR A 16 2.60 41.17 -1.10
N GLY A 17 3.36 41.27 -0.02
CA GLY A 17 3.42 42.42 0.91
C GLY A 17 2.68 42.19 2.22
N ASN A 18 1.80 41.20 2.27
CA ASN A 18 0.87 40.97 3.37
C ASN A 18 0.87 39.51 3.87
N LEU A 19 1.86 38.68 3.51
CA LEU A 19 1.88 37.25 3.85
C LEU A 19 1.72 37.00 5.36
N LYS A 20 2.39 37.82 6.18
CA LYS A 20 2.27 37.76 7.65
C LYS A 20 0.83 37.97 8.13
N GLU A 21 0.13 38.97 7.58
CA GLU A 21 -1.25 39.27 7.99
C GLU A 21 -2.23 38.20 7.48
N ILE A 22 -1.96 37.63 6.29
CA ILE A 22 -2.76 36.54 5.72
C ILE A 22 -2.61 35.25 6.56
N ILE A 23 -1.39 34.88 6.99
CA ILE A 23 -1.17 33.76 7.91
C ILE A 23 -1.93 33.97 9.22
N ILE A 24 -1.85 35.18 9.81
CA ILE A 24 -2.55 35.52 11.05
C ILE A 24 -4.08 35.41 10.89
N ASP A 25 -4.62 35.79 9.74
CA ASP A 25 -6.06 35.74 9.47
C ASP A 25 -6.56 34.33 9.14
N ARG A 26 -5.84 33.58 8.31
CA ARG A 26 -6.30 32.31 7.72
C ARG A 26 -5.82 31.07 8.45
N MET A 27 -4.60 31.04 9.00
CA MET A 27 -4.08 29.85 9.69
C MET A 27 -4.29 29.90 11.22
N LEU A 28 -4.25 31.09 11.82
CA LEU A 28 -4.21 31.24 13.28
C LEU A 28 -5.59 31.59 13.84
N VAL A 29 -6.33 30.55 14.24
CA VAL A 29 -7.72 30.64 14.69
C VAL A 29 -7.86 31.07 16.15
N PHE A 30 -6.81 30.92 16.96
CA PHE A 30 -6.79 31.33 18.37
C PHE A 30 -5.86 32.53 18.61
N GLN A 31 -6.19 33.39 19.59
CA GLN A 31 -5.34 34.53 19.96
C GLN A 31 -4.00 34.07 20.55
N SER A 32 -3.95 32.94 21.26
CA SER A 32 -2.73 32.32 21.78
C SER A 32 -1.76 31.95 20.66
N GLN A 33 -2.24 31.34 19.58
CA GLN A 33 -1.46 31.03 18.37
C GLN A 33 -0.93 32.32 17.71
N ARG A 34 -1.80 33.33 17.55
CA ARG A 34 -1.41 34.66 17.03
C ARG A 34 -0.32 35.31 17.87
N ASP A 35 -0.44 35.26 19.19
CA ASP A 35 0.53 35.82 20.12
C ASP A 35 1.85 35.04 20.06
N LYS A 36 1.80 33.70 20.00
CA LYS A 36 2.99 32.83 19.86
C LYS A 36 3.76 33.16 18.58
N PHE A 37 3.06 33.20 17.45
CA PHE A 37 3.61 33.55 16.15
C PHE A 37 4.21 34.97 16.14
N LEU A 38 3.47 35.99 16.62
CA LEU A 38 3.95 37.38 16.66
C LEU A 38 5.16 37.55 17.60
N ASN A 39 5.17 36.86 18.73
CA ASN A 39 6.31 36.88 19.66
C ASN A 39 7.56 36.25 19.02
N ALA A 40 7.41 35.12 18.32
CA ALA A 40 8.51 34.49 17.59
C ALA A 40 9.02 35.40 16.45
N PHE A 41 8.11 36.00 15.68
CA PHE A 41 8.44 36.90 14.58
C PHE A 41 9.18 38.16 15.06
N THR A 42 8.73 38.79 16.16
CA THR A 42 9.36 40.00 16.71
C THR A 42 10.73 39.72 17.34
N LYS A 43 10.95 38.50 17.85
CA LYS A 43 12.27 38.06 18.35
C LYS A 43 13.28 37.76 17.23
N ASN A 44 12.84 37.59 15.98
CA ASN A 44 13.75 37.35 14.87
C ASN A 44 14.56 38.62 14.52
N LYS A 45 15.82 38.65 14.96
CA LYS A 45 16.73 39.80 14.76
C LYS A 45 17.43 39.83 13.40
N ASN A 46 17.54 38.69 12.73
CA ASN A 46 18.30 38.54 11.49
C ASN A 46 17.33 38.34 10.32
N LYS A 47 16.75 39.44 9.82
CA LYS A 47 15.85 39.40 8.67
C LYS A 47 16.63 39.43 7.36
N LEU A 48 16.26 38.58 6.42
CA LEU A 48 16.74 38.65 5.04
C LEU A 48 16.19 39.91 4.38
N ASP A 49 17.01 40.54 3.55
CA ASP A 49 16.70 41.80 2.86
C ASP A 49 17.07 41.71 1.37
N GLN A 50 17.12 42.87 0.70
CA GLN A 50 17.46 42.95 -0.72
C GLN A 50 18.87 42.45 -1.07
N SER A 51 19.78 42.27 -0.08
CA SER A 51 21.08 41.65 -0.33
C SER A 51 20.95 40.17 -0.71
N PHE A 52 19.99 39.45 -0.13
CA PHE A 52 19.68 38.06 -0.49
C PHE A 52 19.30 37.93 -1.96
N ILE A 53 18.38 38.78 -2.44
CA ILE A 53 17.94 38.78 -3.85
C ILE A 53 19.10 39.13 -4.79
N LYS A 54 19.95 40.11 -4.44
CA LYS A 54 21.12 40.46 -5.25
C LYS A 54 22.14 39.34 -5.32
N GLU A 55 22.34 38.63 -4.21
CA GLU A 55 23.26 37.51 -4.17
C GLU A 55 22.71 36.32 -4.97
N PHE A 56 21.43 36.02 -4.84
CA PHE A 56 20.72 35.06 -5.67
C PHE A 56 20.89 35.39 -7.18
N GLU A 57 20.62 36.63 -7.60
CA GLU A 57 20.81 37.06 -9.00
C GLU A 57 22.26 36.88 -9.47
N SER A 58 23.24 37.08 -8.59
CA SER A 58 24.65 36.90 -8.93
C SER A 58 25.02 35.44 -9.22
N PHE A 59 24.32 34.48 -8.61
CA PHE A 59 24.54 33.04 -8.85
C PHE A 59 23.72 32.52 -10.01
N TYR A 60 22.41 32.80 -10.03
CA TYR A 60 21.47 32.18 -10.96
C TYR A 60 21.17 33.04 -12.19
N GLY A 61 21.53 34.31 -12.19
CA GLY A 61 21.38 35.21 -13.35
C GLY A 61 20.00 35.86 -13.51
N PHE A 62 19.07 35.56 -12.60
CA PHE A 62 17.71 36.12 -12.56
C PHE A 62 17.30 36.47 -11.12
N LYS A 63 16.21 37.24 -10.97
CA LYS A 63 15.69 37.65 -9.65
C LYS A 63 14.39 36.89 -9.33
N PRO A 64 14.28 36.28 -8.15
CA PRO A 64 13.00 35.74 -7.68
C PRO A 64 12.05 36.88 -7.30
N GLY A 65 10.76 36.58 -7.20
CA GLY A 65 9.75 37.46 -6.61
C GLY A 65 10.14 37.91 -5.20
N LYS A 66 9.72 39.11 -4.79
CA LYS A 66 10.05 39.66 -3.47
C LYS A 66 9.34 38.92 -2.34
N GLU A 67 8.22 38.27 -2.63
CA GLU A 67 7.45 37.49 -1.66
C GLU A 67 8.30 36.41 -0.95
N ILE A 68 9.36 35.88 -1.58
CA ILE A 68 10.24 34.92 -0.92
C ILE A 68 10.90 35.48 0.34
N LEU A 69 11.20 36.80 0.37
CA LEU A 69 11.74 37.45 1.56
C LEU A 69 10.71 37.48 2.70
N GLU A 70 9.41 37.52 2.39
CA GLU A 70 8.37 37.44 3.42
C GLU A 70 8.36 36.05 4.04
N TRP A 71 8.32 34.99 3.22
CA TRP A 71 8.35 33.61 3.69
C TRP A 71 9.59 33.33 4.56
N GLU A 72 10.79 33.62 4.05
CA GLU A 72 12.04 33.35 4.76
C GLU A 72 12.12 34.06 6.13
N ASN A 73 11.54 35.26 6.21
CA ASN A 73 11.47 36.02 7.45
C ASN A 73 10.38 35.53 8.43
N LEU A 74 9.39 34.78 7.95
CA LEU A 74 8.25 34.26 8.70
C LEU A 74 8.40 32.79 9.11
N LYS A 75 9.17 31.98 8.37
CA LYS A 75 9.27 30.52 8.57
C LYS A 75 9.63 30.09 10.01
N LYS A 76 10.46 30.87 10.71
CA LYS A 76 10.80 30.62 12.12
C LYS A 76 9.62 30.86 13.07
N ALA A 77 8.77 31.84 12.75
CA ALA A 77 7.54 32.05 13.48
C ALA A 77 6.53 30.94 13.16
N TYR A 78 6.41 30.55 11.89
CA TYR A 78 5.58 29.41 11.48
C TYR A 78 6.00 28.10 12.20
N LYS A 79 7.31 27.80 12.34
CA LYS A 79 7.82 26.65 13.12
C LYS A 79 7.17 26.50 14.49
N THR A 80 6.91 27.63 15.13
CA THR A 80 6.38 27.62 16.51
C THR A 80 4.91 27.22 16.57
N ILE A 81 4.18 27.26 15.45
CA ILE A 81 2.74 26.99 15.38
C ILE A 81 2.41 25.84 14.42
N MET A 82 3.38 25.22 13.74
CA MET A 82 3.12 24.25 12.67
C MET A 82 2.30 23.03 13.13
N TYR A 83 2.56 22.50 14.32
CA TYR A 83 1.79 21.39 14.90
C TYR A 83 0.43 21.81 15.51
N GLU A 84 0.11 23.10 15.52
CA GLU A 84 -1.14 23.65 16.10
C GLU A 84 -2.10 24.16 15.02
N VAL A 85 -1.70 24.15 13.74
CA VAL A 85 -2.53 24.56 12.60
C VAL A 85 -3.20 23.34 11.99
N ALA A 86 -4.50 23.46 11.65
CA ALA A 86 -5.24 22.38 11.01
C ALA A 86 -4.58 21.91 9.71
N ASP A 87 -4.51 20.58 9.57
CA ASP A 87 -3.70 19.90 8.55
C ASP A 87 -4.38 19.96 7.17
N VAL A 88 -3.74 20.68 6.25
CA VAL A 88 -4.10 20.73 4.81
C VAL A 88 -2.81 20.64 3.99
N TRP A 89 -1.83 21.49 4.31
CA TRP A 89 -0.46 21.44 3.78
C TRP A 89 0.53 21.88 4.85
N ASN A 90 1.49 21.04 5.20
CA ASN A 90 2.58 21.39 6.11
C ASN A 90 3.71 22.03 5.31
N MET A 91 4.19 23.22 5.68
CA MET A 91 5.25 23.95 4.95
C MET A 91 6.66 23.39 5.25
N ILE A 92 6.81 22.09 5.04
CA ILE A 92 7.99 21.29 5.32
C ILE A 92 8.63 20.80 4.02
N ASP A 93 9.93 20.55 4.10
CA ASP A 93 10.73 20.07 2.97
C ASP A 93 11.12 18.60 3.22
N HIS A 94 10.28 17.67 2.74
CA HIS A 94 10.57 16.23 2.82
C HIS A 94 11.73 15.81 1.91
N HIS A 95 11.93 16.51 0.78
CA HIS A 95 12.91 16.10 -0.23
C HIS A 95 14.35 16.42 0.15
N SER A 96 14.60 17.47 0.94
CA SER A 96 15.95 17.70 1.47
C SER A 96 16.27 16.89 2.73
N ALA A 97 15.26 16.36 3.41
CA ALA A 97 15.41 15.47 4.57
C ALA A 97 15.79 14.02 4.19
N GLU A 98 15.48 13.57 2.96
CA GLU A 98 15.94 12.28 2.43
C GLU A 98 17.46 12.23 2.16
N GLU A 99 18.12 13.40 2.01
CA GLU A 99 19.54 13.52 1.67
C GLU A 99 20.48 13.66 2.88
N GLU A 100 19.96 14.04 4.05
CA GLU A 100 20.71 14.13 5.31
C GLU A 100 20.24 12.99 6.24
N GLU A 101 21.17 12.18 6.77
CA GLU A 101 20.85 11.11 7.74
C GLU A 101 19.98 11.70 8.86
N MET A 102 18.68 11.40 8.84
CA MET A 102 17.76 11.87 9.87
C MET A 102 18.16 11.22 11.19
N GLU A 103 18.61 12.03 12.16
CA GLU A 103 18.86 11.57 13.52
C GLU A 103 17.51 11.21 14.16
N GLU A 104 17.27 9.92 14.42
CA GLU A 104 16.20 9.47 15.32
C GLU A 104 16.39 10.14 16.67
N ASP A 105 15.35 10.80 17.18
CA ASP A 105 15.36 11.27 18.57
C ASP A 105 15.24 10.09 19.55
N GLU A 106 15.49 10.34 20.84
CA GLU A 106 15.49 9.30 21.89
C GLU A 106 14.11 8.60 22.08
N ASP A 107 13.05 9.13 21.47
CA ASP A 107 11.66 8.65 21.53
C ASP A 107 11.17 8.03 20.20
N GLY A 108 12.01 7.99 19.15
CA GLY A 108 11.69 7.38 17.85
C GLY A 108 10.85 8.26 16.91
N GLY A 109 10.79 9.57 17.13
CA GLY A 109 10.20 10.58 16.26
C GLY A 109 11.21 11.23 15.30
N PHE A 110 10.70 11.70 14.15
CA PHE A 110 11.47 12.49 13.17
C PHE A 110 11.05 13.96 13.26
N ASP A 111 12.00 14.88 13.42
CA ASP A 111 11.71 16.31 13.55
C ASP A 111 11.76 17.00 12.16
N TYR A 112 10.60 17.37 11.60
CA TYR A 112 10.52 17.87 10.22
C TYR A 112 11.26 19.21 10.00
N ALA A 113 11.97 19.32 8.88
CA ALA A 113 12.61 20.55 8.42
C ALA A 113 11.60 21.47 7.71
N ILE A 114 11.60 22.77 8.04
CA ILE A 114 10.73 23.77 7.39
C ILE A 114 11.36 24.26 6.10
N SER A 115 10.53 24.41 5.06
CA SER A 115 10.99 24.86 3.75
C SER A 115 11.76 26.19 3.82
N SER A 116 12.93 26.19 3.16
CA SER A 116 13.88 27.28 3.22
C SER A 116 14.80 27.32 2.00
N THR A 117 14.67 28.37 1.20
CA THR A 117 15.54 28.68 0.05
C THR A 117 16.91 29.23 0.44
N GLU A 118 17.19 29.44 1.73
CA GLU A 118 18.48 29.98 2.19
C GLU A 118 19.69 29.18 1.69
N ARG A 119 19.57 27.86 1.48
CA ARG A 119 20.65 27.01 0.93
C ARG A 119 21.18 27.55 -0.39
N LEU A 120 20.28 28.03 -1.26
CA LEU A 120 20.60 28.53 -2.60
C LEU A 120 21.54 29.75 -2.59
N VAL A 121 21.64 30.45 -1.46
CA VAL A 121 22.46 31.66 -1.32
C VAL A 121 23.55 31.49 -0.25
N LYS A 122 23.36 30.60 0.73
CA LYS A 122 24.36 30.34 1.79
C LYS A 122 25.64 29.72 1.25
N VAL A 123 25.52 28.73 0.37
CA VAL A 123 26.68 28.09 -0.26
C VAL A 123 27.30 29.05 -1.26
N LYS A 124 28.56 29.41 -1.04
CA LYS A 124 29.26 30.44 -1.83
C LYS A 124 30.09 29.86 -2.97
N ASP A 125 30.28 28.54 -3.00
CA ASP A 125 30.99 27.86 -4.07
C ASP A 125 30.00 27.45 -5.19
N PRO A 126 30.15 27.98 -6.42
CA PRO A 126 29.33 27.57 -7.55
C PRO A 126 29.45 26.08 -7.89
N GLU A 127 30.58 25.43 -7.60
CA GLU A 127 30.76 23.99 -7.84
C GLU A 127 29.90 23.14 -6.91
N GLU A 128 29.85 23.50 -5.63
CA GLU A 128 29.05 22.81 -4.62
C GLU A 128 27.54 22.95 -4.91
N ILE A 129 27.08 24.16 -5.26
CA ILE A 129 25.69 24.36 -5.70
C ILE A 129 25.39 23.57 -6.98
N LEU A 130 26.27 23.64 -7.99
CA LEU A 130 26.05 22.90 -9.24
C LEU A 130 25.95 21.39 -8.99
N SER A 131 26.80 20.85 -8.11
CA SER A 131 26.76 19.44 -7.72
C SER A 131 25.39 19.03 -7.18
N TRP A 132 24.76 19.85 -6.35
CA TRP A 132 23.39 19.61 -5.89
C TRP A 132 22.36 19.77 -7.03
N LEU A 133 22.47 20.82 -7.84
CA LEU A 133 21.55 21.11 -8.95
C LEU A 133 21.47 19.99 -9.98
N VAL A 134 22.59 19.35 -10.29
CA VAL A 134 22.65 18.23 -11.25
C VAL A 134 22.70 16.87 -10.58
N GLY A 135 22.76 16.85 -9.24
CA GLY A 135 22.91 15.66 -8.41
C GLY A 135 21.61 15.15 -7.79
N SER A 136 20.52 15.92 -7.88
CA SER A 136 19.24 15.63 -7.21
C SER A 136 18.05 15.96 -8.11
N TYR A 137 16.90 15.33 -7.84
CA TYR A 137 15.65 15.64 -8.54
C TYR A 137 15.20 17.09 -8.28
N SER A 138 15.21 17.52 -7.01
CA SER A 138 14.86 18.88 -6.59
C SER A 138 15.79 19.94 -7.17
N GLY A 139 17.08 19.64 -7.27
CA GLY A 139 18.07 20.48 -7.92
C GLY A 139 17.79 20.70 -9.42
N LEU A 140 17.42 19.63 -10.13
CA LEU A 140 17.11 19.71 -11.57
C LEU A 140 15.79 20.43 -11.84
N MET A 141 14.79 20.20 -10.98
CA MET A 141 13.53 20.97 -10.99
C MET A 141 13.84 22.47 -10.92
N PHE A 142 14.63 22.89 -9.94
CA PHE A 142 15.02 24.30 -9.82
C PHE A 142 15.86 24.78 -11.02
N LEU A 143 16.82 23.98 -11.51
CA LEU A 143 17.70 24.38 -12.62
C LEU A 143 16.91 24.66 -13.92
N PHE A 144 15.90 23.84 -14.23
CA PHE A 144 15.16 23.93 -15.49
C PHE A 144 13.92 24.80 -15.41
N ASN A 145 13.16 24.73 -14.31
CA ASN A 145 11.85 25.38 -14.21
C ASN A 145 11.70 26.28 -12.96
N GLY A 146 12.75 26.40 -12.15
CA GLY A 146 12.77 27.25 -10.95
C GLY A 146 11.91 26.77 -9.79
N SER A 147 11.35 25.57 -9.86
CA SER A 147 10.57 24.98 -8.77
C SER A 147 11.48 24.59 -7.60
N TYR A 148 11.02 24.87 -6.38
CA TYR A 148 11.71 24.50 -5.15
C TYR A 148 10.70 23.95 -4.13
N ALA A 149 11.03 22.88 -3.43
CA ALA A 149 10.12 22.22 -2.50
C ALA A 149 9.64 23.17 -1.39
N PHE A 150 8.33 23.19 -1.12
CA PHE A 150 7.70 24.18 -0.25
C PHE A 150 6.81 23.59 0.85
N ALA A 151 5.90 22.69 0.47
CA ALA A 151 4.96 22.07 1.42
C ALA A 151 4.64 20.63 1.02
N SER A 152 4.05 19.87 1.94
CA SER A 152 3.58 18.50 1.70
C SER A 152 2.36 18.17 2.56
N ASP A 153 1.54 17.25 2.09
CA ASP A 153 0.43 16.68 2.86
C ASP A 153 0.80 15.30 3.45
N GLY A 154 -0.05 14.77 4.33
CA GLY A 154 0.14 13.43 4.89
C GLY A 154 -0.05 12.28 3.88
N GLY A 155 -0.50 12.58 2.66
CA GLY A 155 -0.72 11.62 1.57
C GLY A 155 0.49 11.43 0.65
N GLY A 156 1.52 12.29 0.77
CA GLY A 156 2.74 12.24 -0.03
C GLY A 156 2.75 13.23 -1.20
N ASP A 157 1.66 13.97 -1.45
CA ASP A 157 1.66 15.06 -2.42
C ASP A 157 2.51 16.22 -1.89
N THR A 158 3.07 17.00 -2.81
CA THR A 158 3.94 18.13 -2.47
C THR A 158 3.54 19.38 -3.23
N CYS A 159 3.87 20.53 -2.65
CA CYS A 159 3.73 21.83 -3.27
C CYS A 159 5.12 22.43 -3.49
N TRP A 160 5.31 23.05 -4.65
CA TRP A 160 6.60 23.60 -5.08
C TRP A 160 6.46 25.07 -5.45
N ILE A 161 7.34 25.92 -4.92
CA ILE A 161 7.36 27.34 -5.23
C ILE A 161 8.15 27.65 -6.51
N ASN A 162 7.65 28.54 -7.35
CA ASN A 162 8.33 29.02 -8.56
C ASN A 162 9.19 30.25 -8.25
N LEU A 163 10.52 30.09 -8.34
CA LEU A 163 11.48 31.16 -8.12
C LEU A 163 11.87 31.92 -9.40
N LEU A 164 11.34 31.56 -10.57
CA LEU A 164 11.58 32.30 -11.82
C LEU A 164 11.02 33.74 -11.74
N PRO A 165 11.50 34.67 -12.59
CA PRO A 165 11.03 36.05 -12.57
C PRO A 165 9.52 36.19 -12.80
N ASN A 166 8.87 36.96 -11.93
CA ASN A 166 7.45 37.30 -12.03
C ASN A 166 7.27 38.83 -12.02
N GLU A 167 6.49 39.37 -12.97
CA GLU A 167 6.25 40.82 -13.10
C GLU A 167 5.53 41.40 -11.89
N ASN A 168 4.69 40.61 -11.22
CA ASN A 168 3.97 41.02 -10.01
C ASN A 168 4.80 40.86 -8.73
N GLU A 169 6.06 40.47 -8.83
CA GLU A 169 6.98 40.20 -7.71
C GLU A 169 6.48 39.11 -6.72
N SER A 170 5.49 38.31 -7.11
CA SER A 170 4.96 37.15 -6.35
C SER A 170 5.74 35.86 -6.62
N ILE A 171 5.53 34.85 -5.76
CA ILE A 171 6.10 33.50 -5.87
C ILE A 171 4.96 32.48 -6.01
N GLU A 172 4.81 31.92 -7.20
CA GLU A 172 3.73 30.96 -7.48
C GLU A 172 3.95 29.64 -6.73
N VAL A 173 2.87 28.92 -6.40
CA VAL A 173 2.92 27.59 -5.78
C VAL A 173 2.24 26.59 -6.71
N ASN A 174 3.00 25.63 -7.21
CA ASN A 174 2.53 24.53 -8.04
C ASN A 174 2.18 23.32 -7.18
N HIS A 175 1.14 22.59 -7.55
CA HIS A 175 0.83 21.28 -7.00
C HIS A 175 1.64 20.22 -7.73
N TYR A 176 2.25 19.29 -7.00
CA TYR A 176 2.97 18.14 -7.56
C TYR A 176 2.30 16.86 -7.07
N ASN A 177 1.69 16.14 -8.01
CA ASN A 177 1.05 14.87 -7.75
C ASN A 177 2.12 13.79 -7.71
N HIS A 178 2.34 13.21 -6.54
CA HIS A 178 3.39 12.23 -6.33
C HIS A 178 3.10 10.88 -6.98
N GLU A 179 1.86 10.57 -7.33
CA GLU A 179 1.49 9.30 -7.97
C GLU A 179 1.84 9.26 -9.47
N VAL A 180 1.75 10.42 -10.14
CA VAL A 180 2.04 10.53 -11.59
C VAL A 180 3.36 11.25 -11.89
N GLY A 181 3.94 11.92 -10.89
CA GLY A 181 5.19 12.66 -11.03
C GLY A 181 5.06 13.88 -11.95
N GLU A 182 3.91 14.55 -11.92
CA GLU A 182 3.59 15.72 -12.76
C GLU A 182 3.23 16.92 -11.89
N LEU A 183 3.51 18.13 -12.40
CA LEU A 183 2.91 19.35 -11.86
C LEU A 183 1.49 19.49 -12.43
N GLU A 184 0.48 19.54 -11.57
CA GLU A 184 -0.93 19.56 -11.98
C GLU A 184 -1.59 20.93 -11.75
N ASN A 185 -2.70 21.14 -12.46
CA ASN A 185 -3.60 22.29 -12.33
C ASN A 185 -2.94 23.65 -12.65
N LEU A 186 -3.75 24.71 -12.62
CA LEU A 186 -3.19 26.06 -12.59
C LEU A 186 -2.53 26.30 -11.23
N PRO A 187 -1.36 26.98 -11.18
CA PRO A 187 -0.71 27.24 -9.91
C PRO A 187 -1.51 28.23 -9.07
N TYR A 188 -1.26 28.21 -7.77
CA TYR A 188 -1.55 29.37 -6.95
C TYR A 188 -0.59 30.50 -7.34
N PHE A 189 -1.12 31.67 -7.69
CA PHE A 189 -0.34 32.76 -8.27
C PHE A 189 0.62 33.50 -7.30
N SER A 190 0.64 33.10 -6.02
CA SER A 190 1.51 33.59 -4.95
C SER A 190 1.44 32.64 -3.72
N ILE A 191 2.38 32.75 -2.78
CA ILE A 191 2.31 32.05 -1.48
C ILE A 191 1.13 32.59 -0.66
N ALA A 192 0.92 33.90 -0.69
CA ALA A 192 -0.22 34.58 -0.06
C ALA A 192 -1.57 34.04 -0.56
N HIS A 193 -1.71 33.81 -1.86
CA HIS A 193 -2.89 33.22 -2.46
C HIS A 193 -3.07 31.76 -2.07
N PHE A 194 -1.99 30.96 -2.09
CA PHE A 194 -2.00 29.56 -1.65
C PHE A 194 -2.56 29.42 -0.22
N ILE A 195 -2.04 30.22 0.71
CA ILE A 195 -2.52 30.22 2.10
C ILE A 195 -3.95 30.77 2.20
N ALA A 196 -4.26 31.82 1.43
CA ALA A 196 -5.59 32.40 1.45
C ALA A 196 -6.67 31.41 0.98
N ASP A 197 -6.45 30.62 -0.06
CA ASP A 197 -7.46 29.69 -0.58
C ASP A 197 -7.56 28.40 0.27
N ASN A 198 -6.43 27.84 0.73
CA ASN A 198 -6.41 26.53 1.40
C ASN A 198 -6.88 26.53 2.86
N TRP A 199 -6.74 27.65 3.59
CA TRP A 199 -7.20 27.72 4.99
C TRP A 199 -8.39 28.65 5.12
N ASN A 200 -9.58 28.11 5.43
CA ASN A 200 -10.77 28.92 5.74
C ASN A 200 -11.30 28.62 7.15
N ASN A 201 -11.30 29.63 8.03
CA ASN A 201 -11.80 29.46 9.41
C ASN A 201 -13.32 29.31 9.49
N GLU A 202 -14.07 29.52 8.40
CA GLU A 202 -15.53 29.31 8.36
C GLU A 202 -15.91 27.82 8.38
N SER A 203 -15.04 26.90 7.95
CA SER A 203 -15.28 25.44 8.02
C SER A 203 -14.87 24.81 9.35
N ASN A 204 -14.21 25.56 10.23
CA ASN A 204 -13.81 25.05 11.55
C ASN A 204 -14.96 24.94 12.55
N GLU A 205 -16.20 25.26 12.16
CA GLU A 205 -17.41 24.86 12.90
C GLU A 205 -17.57 23.32 12.96
N GLY A 206 -16.80 22.56 12.17
CA GLY A 206 -16.75 21.08 12.20
C GLY A 206 -15.70 20.47 13.12
N TYR A 207 -14.77 21.26 13.69
CA TYR A 207 -13.85 20.78 14.74
C TYR A 207 -14.47 20.99 16.14
N ASP A 208 -15.73 20.60 16.28
CA ASP A 208 -16.28 20.26 17.58
C ASP A 208 -15.73 18.88 17.92
N ASP A 209 -14.51 18.82 18.45
CA ASP A 209 -13.85 17.70 19.15
C ASP A 209 -14.60 16.35 19.11
N GLU A 210 -14.64 15.72 17.93
CA GLU A 210 -14.53 14.28 17.84
C GLU A 210 -13.03 14.03 17.74
N GLU A 211 -12.43 13.56 18.83
CA GLU A 211 -11.02 13.14 18.98
C GLU A 211 -10.00 14.21 19.42
N GLU A 212 -10.01 14.58 20.71
CA GLU A 212 -8.76 14.72 21.47
C GLU A 212 -8.88 14.01 22.82
N GLU A 213 -7.88 13.18 23.08
CA GLU A 213 -7.67 12.36 24.27
C GLU A 213 -7.48 13.22 25.53
N GLU A 214 -8.09 12.83 26.65
CA GLU A 214 -7.66 13.36 27.96
C GLU A 214 -7.21 12.20 28.86
N PHE A 215 -5.91 11.92 28.80
CA PHE A 215 -5.12 11.76 30.00
C PHE A 215 -5.12 13.10 30.76
N GLU A 216 -6.09 13.34 31.65
CA GLU A 216 -5.91 14.33 32.72
C GLU A 216 -5.21 13.64 33.90
N ASP A 217 -3.91 13.87 34.02
CA ASP A 217 -3.25 13.85 35.31
C ASP A 217 -4.04 14.71 36.32
N GLN A 218 -4.18 14.23 37.55
CA GLN A 218 -5.10 14.73 38.58
C GLN A 218 -4.83 16.15 39.13
N ASN A 219 -4.34 17.12 38.35
CA ASN A 219 -4.09 18.48 38.83
C ASN A 219 -4.26 19.63 37.82
N GLU A 220 -4.86 19.43 36.65
CA GLU A 220 -4.95 20.54 35.69
C GLU A 220 -6.22 21.39 35.84
N ILE A 221 -5.99 22.69 35.99
CA ILE A 221 -6.97 23.76 35.98
C ILE A 221 -7.65 23.73 34.61
N LYS A 222 -8.97 23.48 34.54
CA LYS A 222 -9.76 23.64 33.32
C LYS A 222 -9.42 24.97 32.63
N LYS A 223 -8.62 24.91 31.56
CA LYS A 223 -8.34 26.07 30.72
C LYS A 223 -9.65 26.45 30.04
N GLU A 224 -10.05 27.72 30.14
CA GLU A 224 -11.16 28.23 29.34
C GLU A 224 -10.85 28.00 27.86
N LYS A 225 -11.75 27.34 27.13
CA LYS A 225 -11.63 27.19 25.68
C LYS A 225 -11.58 28.58 25.05
N GLU A 226 -10.52 28.83 24.29
CA GLU A 226 -10.28 30.09 23.63
C GLU A 226 -11.27 30.29 22.46
N PRO A 227 -11.83 31.49 22.24
CA PRO A 227 -12.76 31.71 21.13
C PRO A 227 -12.05 31.62 19.77
N ILE A 228 -12.69 30.93 18.81
CA ILE A 228 -12.28 30.87 17.41
C ILE A 228 -12.46 32.25 16.75
N LEU A 229 -11.41 32.72 16.08
CA LEU A 229 -11.37 33.99 15.38
C LEU A 229 -11.73 33.78 13.90
N LEU A 230 -12.85 34.36 13.46
CA LEU A 230 -13.30 34.32 12.07
C LEU A 230 -12.36 35.09 11.14
N SER A 231 -12.16 34.55 9.94
CA SER A 231 -11.37 35.19 8.88
C SER A 231 -12.03 36.49 8.41
N LEU A 232 -11.23 37.53 8.20
CA LEU A 232 -11.68 38.82 7.64
C LEU A 232 -11.56 38.86 6.12
N ILE A 233 -10.79 37.94 5.53
CA ILE A 233 -10.63 37.81 4.07
C ILE A 233 -11.86 37.11 3.50
N LYS A 234 -12.54 37.78 2.55
CA LYS A 234 -13.73 37.25 1.90
C LYS A 234 -13.36 36.37 0.71
N GLU A 235 -14.05 35.24 0.56
CA GLU A 235 -13.95 34.33 -0.59
C GLU A 235 -14.12 35.05 -1.94
N SER A 236 -15.04 36.02 -2.01
CA SER A 236 -15.24 36.83 -3.21
C SER A 236 -14.00 37.62 -3.64
N THR A 237 -13.10 37.97 -2.71
CA THR A 237 -11.85 38.67 -3.00
C THR A 237 -10.85 37.73 -3.64
N ILE A 238 -10.74 36.49 -3.14
CA ILE A 238 -9.86 35.43 -3.65
C ILE A 238 -10.27 35.08 -5.09
N LYS A 239 -11.53 34.71 -5.32
CA LYS A 239 -12.04 34.38 -6.66
C LYS A 239 -11.93 35.55 -7.66
N ALA A 240 -12.07 36.78 -7.19
CA ALA A 240 -11.90 37.95 -8.05
C ALA A 240 -10.43 38.27 -8.38
N PHE A 241 -9.48 37.83 -7.56
CA PHE A 241 -8.04 37.85 -7.81
C PHE A 241 -7.64 36.74 -8.80
N GLU A 242 -8.06 35.50 -8.58
CA GLU A 242 -7.78 34.37 -9.47
C GLU A 242 -8.13 34.69 -10.93
N LYS A 243 -9.33 35.22 -11.17
CA LYS A 243 -9.80 35.59 -12.52
C LYS A 243 -8.89 36.63 -13.22
N GLU A 244 -8.22 37.47 -12.46
CA GLU A 244 -7.28 38.46 -12.97
C GLU A 244 -5.90 37.83 -13.19
N ALA A 245 -5.42 37.04 -12.22
CA ALA A 245 -4.13 36.40 -12.24
C ALA A 245 -4.00 35.34 -13.34
N VAL A 246 -5.06 34.57 -13.62
CA VAL A 246 -5.11 33.60 -14.74
C VAL A 246 -4.75 34.27 -16.07
N LYS A 247 -5.30 35.46 -16.35
CA LYS A 247 -5.03 36.18 -17.60
C LYS A 247 -3.58 36.64 -17.71
N ALA A 248 -2.99 37.04 -16.58
CA ALA A 248 -1.59 37.42 -16.53
C ALA A 248 -0.69 36.20 -16.74
N TYR A 249 -1.04 35.07 -16.11
CA TYR A 249 -0.32 33.80 -16.23
C TYR A 249 -0.32 33.26 -17.66
N GLU A 250 -1.48 33.18 -18.33
CA GLU A 250 -1.60 32.71 -19.72
C GLU A 250 -0.79 33.55 -20.74
N SER A 251 -0.39 34.77 -20.37
CA SER A 251 0.40 35.67 -21.23
C SER A 251 1.91 35.57 -20.99
N LYS A 252 2.36 34.77 -20.01
CA LYS A 252 3.77 34.64 -19.67
C LYS A 252 4.55 33.94 -20.78
N PRO A 253 5.81 34.35 -21.03
CA PRO A 253 6.68 33.57 -21.89
C PRO A 253 7.00 32.23 -21.23
N ILE A 254 7.11 31.18 -22.05
CA ILE A 254 7.43 29.81 -21.62
C ILE A 254 8.58 29.76 -20.61
N TYR A 255 9.65 30.53 -20.81
CA TYR A 255 10.84 30.50 -19.94
C TYR A 255 10.65 31.09 -18.54
N ASN A 256 9.56 31.79 -18.27
CA ASN A 256 9.17 32.27 -16.93
C ASN A 256 7.97 31.48 -16.37
N ASN A 257 7.41 30.54 -17.15
CA ASN A 257 6.36 29.65 -16.73
C ASN A 257 6.98 28.32 -16.24
N SER A 258 6.83 28.02 -14.96
CA SER A 258 7.38 26.80 -14.37
C SER A 258 6.70 25.53 -14.88
N LEU A 259 5.38 25.55 -15.13
CA LEU A 259 4.66 24.39 -15.69
C LEU A 259 5.14 24.06 -17.10
N ASP A 260 5.14 25.05 -18.00
CA ASP A 260 5.57 24.82 -19.40
C ASP A 260 7.05 24.38 -19.47
N MET A 261 7.91 24.94 -18.61
CA MET A 261 9.31 24.51 -18.53
C MET A 261 9.46 23.13 -17.91
N PHE A 262 8.62 22.76 -16.95
CA PHE A 262 8.57 21.41 -16.39
C PHE A 262 8.18 20.40 -17.46
N GLU A 263 7.05 20.59 -18.15
CA GLU A 263 6.62 19.71 -19.25
C GLU A 263 7.74 19.54 -20.30
N ARG A 264 8.43 20.62 -20.64
CA ARG A 264 9.56 20.62 -21.58
C ARG A 264 10.79 19.84 -21.07
N SER A 265 11.06 19.89 -19.77
CA SER A 265 12.32 19.39 -19.17
C SER A 265 12.16 18.10 -18.37
N SER A 266 10.93 17.64 -18.15
CA SER A 266 10.59 16.46 -17.36
C SER A 266 11.34 15.20 -17.82
N TRP A 267 11.53 15.05 -19.13
CA TRP A 267 12.31 13.94 -19.70
C TRP A 267 13.79 13.97 -19.32
N LEU A 268 14.38 15.14 -19.03
CA LEU A 268 15.79 15.29 -18.65
C LEU A 268 16.04 15.10 -17.16
N LEU A 269 14.98 15.06 -16.35
CA LEU A 269 15.11 14.84 -14.92
C LEU A 269 15.81 13.49 -14.69
N GLY A 270 16.81 13.51 -13.82
CA GLY A 270 17.59 12.32 -13.45
C GLY A 270 18.76 11.93 -14.33
N HIS A 271 18.87 12.46 -15.56
CA HIS A 271 19.95 12.09 -16.48
C HIS A 271 21.36 12.41 -15.93
N SER A 272 21.51 13.53 -15.22
CA SER A 272 22.82 14.02 -14.75
C SER A 272 23.37 13.34 -13.49
N TYR A 273 22.53 12.66 -12.71
CA TYR A 273 22.96 11.80 -11.60
C TYR A 273 22.73 10.31 -11.88
N GLY A 274 22.20 9.99 -13.06
CA GLY A 274 22.36 8.71 -13.72
C GLY A 274 21.13 7.82 -13.70
N ASP A 275 19.98 8.38 -13.36
CA ASP A 275 18.72 7.66 -13.18
C ASP A 275 17.61 8.44 -13.90
N PRO A 276 17.42 8.23 -15.22
CA PRO A 276 16.37 8.90 -15.98
C PRO A 276 14.99 8.80 -15.30
N ALA A 277 14.20 9.87 -15.38
CA ALA A 277 12.88 9.91 -14.78
C ALA A 277 11.94 8.81 -15.28
N TYR A 278 10.89 8.53 -14.50
CA TYR A 278 9.77 7.71 -14.93
C TYR A 278 9.18 8.22 -16.26
N ALA A 279 8.80 7.30 -17.16
CA ALA A 279 8.24 7.62 -18.47
C ALA A 279 9.15 8.50 -19.37
N PHE A 280 10.47 8.54 -19.14
CA PHE A 280 11.32 9.52 -19.84
C PHE A 280 11.30 9.35 -21.36
N THR A 281 11.12 8.15 -21.90
CA THR A 281 11.11 7.96 -23.37
C THR A 281 9.81 8.41 -24.02
N GLU A 282 8.69 8.31 -23.29
CA GLU A 282 7.44 8.92 -23.70
C GLU A 282 7.58 10.45 -23.68
N LYS A 283 8.05 11.01 -22.56
CA LYS A 283 8.26 12.46 -22.39
C LYS A 283 9.27 13.02 -23.41
N LEU A 284 10.31 12.25 -23.74
CA LEU A 284 11.30 12.63 -24.75
C LEU A 284 10.67 12.80 -26.14
N ALA A 285 9.62 12.06 -26.50
CA ALA A 285 8.99 12.18 -27.83
C ALA A 285 8.35 13.59 -28.05
N ASP A 286 7.92 14.21 -26.96
CA ASP A 286 7.33 15.55 -26.95
C ASP A 286 8.38 16.65 -26.71
N ALA A 287 9.64 16.29 -26.49
CA ALA A 287 10.72 17.25 -26.35
C ALA A 287 10.87 18.13 -27.62
N PRO A 288 11.16 19.44 -27.45
CA PRO A 288 11.41 20.39 -28.52
C PRO A 288 12.33 19.88 -29.63
N SER A 289 11.97 20.18 -30.88
CA SER A 289 12.75 19.83 -32.06
C SER A 289 14.00 20.71 -32.24
N TYR A 290 14.92 20.26 -33.09
CA TYR A 290 16.08 21.05 -33.50
C TYR A 290 15.67 22.41 -34.12
N VAL A 291 14.52 22.46 -34.81
CA VAL A 291 13.98 23.70 -35.39
C VAL A 291 13.60 24.71 -34.30
N ILE A 292 13.02 24.24 -33.19
CA ILE A 292 12.64 25.11 -32.07
C ILE A 292 13.91 25.71 -31.44
N TRP A 293 14.97 24.92 -31.27
CA TRP A 293 16.25 25.46 -30.78
C TRP A 293 16.78 26.62 -31.65
N GLU A 294 16.73 26.47 -32.98
CA GLU A 294 17.17 27.52 -33.91
C GLU A 294 16.39 28.83 -33.75
N GLU A 295 15.09 28.74 -33.46
CA GLU A 295 14.23 29.89 -33.19
C GLU A 295 14.57 30.55 -31.84
N GLU A 296 14.85 29.75 -30.82
CA GLU A 296 15.05 30.20 -29.45
C GLU A 296 16.49 30.65 -29.14
N LYS A 297 17.47 30.32 -29.98
CA LYS A 297 18.89 30.53 -29.64
C LYS A 297 19.27 31.98 -29.34
N GLN A 298 18.52 32.96 -29.85
CA GLN A 298 18.74 34.38 -29.54
C GLN A 298 18.36 34.75 -28.10
N GLU A 299 17.49 33.97 -27.47
CA GLU A 299 16.96 34.17 -26.12
C GLU A 299 17.81 33.48 -25.04
N ILE A 300 18.65 32.49 -25.41
CA ILE A 300 19.55 31.75 -24.49
C ILE A 300 20.38 32.68 -23.59
N LYS A 301 20.87 33.81 -24.12
CA LYS A 301 21.67 34.78 -23.35
C LYS A 301 20.88 35.55 -22.29
N LYS A 302 19.54 35.53 -22.36
CA LYS A 302 18.64 36.28 -21.47
C LYS A 302 18.06 35.39 -20.36
N PHE A 303 17.86 34.10 -20.63
CA PHE A 303 17.18 33.17 -19.73
C PHE A 303 18.12 32.01 -19.32
N PRO A 304 18.68 32.03 -18.10
CA PRO A 304 19.63 31.02 -17.62
C PRO A 304 19.06 29.60 -17.58
N ASN A 305 17.81 29.43 -17.18
CA ASN A 305 17.12 28.12 -17.15
C ASN A 305 16.96 27.52 -18.55
N LEU A 306 16.64 28.36 -19.55
CA LEU A 306 16.63 27.95 -20.95
C LEU A 306 18.02 27.52 -21.45
N ALA A 307 19.06 28.25 -21.03
CA ALA A 307 20.44 27.90 -21.35
C ALA A 307 20.83 26.54 -20.76
N ALA A 308 20.52 26.30 -19.48
CA ALA A 308 20.77 25.01 -18.83
C ALA A 308 20.06 23.86 -19.56
N TYR A 309 18.77 24.06 -19.88
CA TYR A 309 17.97 23.09 -20.63
C TYR A 309 18.62 22.74 -21.97
N TRP A 310 18.90 23.72 -22.83
CA TRP A 310 19.45 23.44 -24.17
C TRP A 310 20.86 22.83 -24.13
N ILE A 311 21.70 23.21 -23.15
CA ILE A 311 23.03 22.61 -22.98
C ILE A 311 22.90 21.10 -22.73
N LEU A 312 22.09 20.71 -21.74
CA LEU A 312 21.92 19.32 -21.34
C LEU A 312 21.10 18.53 -22.38
N HIS A 313 20.07 19.14 -22.97
CA HIS A 313 19.28 18.58 -24.08
C HIS A 313 20.19 18.14 -25.23
N HIS A 314 21.01 19.05 -25.77
CA HIS A 314 21.89 18.72 -26.88
C HIS A 314 23.00 17.75 -26.48
N PHE A 315 23.52 17.86 -25.26
CA PHE A 315 24.54 16.95 -24.75
C PHE A 315 24.07 15.49 -24.73
N TYR A 316 22.88 15.24 -24.15
CA TYR A 316 22.31 13.89 -24.06
C TYR A 316 21.80 13.36 -25.40
N LEU A 317 21.34 14.23 -26.30
CA LEU A 317 20.99 13.86 -27.67
C LEU A 317 22.18 13.73 -28.63
N LYS A 318 23.41 13.81 -28.13
CA LYS A 318 24.63 13.79 -28.96
C LYS A 318 24.63 14.81 -30.10
N ASN A 319 23.95 15.95 -29.91
CA ASN A 319 23.96 17.08 -30.84
C ASN A 319 25.16 17.98 -30.50
N GLU A 320 26.38 17.52 -30.78
CA GLU A 320 27.60 18.12 -30.25
C GLU A 320 27.88 19.52 -30.79
N GLU A 321 27.57 19.78 -32.06
CA GLU A 321 27.76 21.11 -32.66
C GLU A 321 26.77 22.12 -32.05
N ALA A 322 25.49 21.75 -31.98
CA ALA A 322 24.46 22.58 -31.34
C ALA A 322 24.73 22.78 -29.84
N CYS A 323 25.24 21.77 -29.13
CA CYS A 323 25.65 21.91 -27.72
C CYS A 323 26.77 22.96 -27.57
N ARG A 324 27.82 22.89 -28.40
CA ARG A 324 28.93 23.85 -28.37
C ARG A 324 28.48 25.27 -28.76
N GLU A 325 27.58 25.42 -29.73
CA GLU A 325 26.99 26.73 -30.07
C GLU A 325 26.16 27.28 -28.91
N THR A 326 25.32 26.44 -28.29
CA THR A 326 24.51 26.79 -27.12
C THR A 326 25.39 27.28 -25.96
N ILE A 327 26.47 26.57 -25.65
CA ILE A 327 27.44 26.97 -24.60
C ILE A 327 28.10 28.32 -24.93
N LYS A 328 28.47 28.53 -26.20
CA LYS A 328 29.03 29.81 -26.64
C LYS A 328 28.04 30.97 -26.46
N LEU A 329 26.75 30.75 -26.72
CA LEU A 329 25.70 31.74 -26.48
C LEU A 329 25.44 31.95 -24.98
N ALA A 330 25.40 30.86 -24.22
CA ALA A 330 25.19 30.83 -22.77
C ALA A 330 26.32 31.49 -21.98
N SER A 331 27.54 31.57 -22.53
CA SER A 331 28.66 32.35 -21.95
C SER A 331 28.35 33.84 -21.76
N LYS A 332 27.32 34.35 -22.45
CA LYS A 332 26.82 35.72 -22.33
C LYS A 332 25.66 35.85 -21.34
N SER A 333 25.16 34.73 -20.81
CA SER A 333 24.14 34.71 -19.75
C SER A 333 24.72 35.29 -18.46
N LYS A 334 23.85 35.89 -17.66
CA LYS A 334 24.19 36.32 -16.29
C LYS A 334 24.21 35.09 -15.37
N GLY A 335 24.86 35.24 -14.21
CA GLY A 335 24.98 34.18 -13.19
C GLY A 335 26.27 33.36 -13.32
N LYS A 336 26.63 32.68 -12.22
CA LYS A 336 27.81 31.79 -12.15
C LYS A 336 27.49 30.35 -12.55
N ILE A 337 26.28 29.86 -12.24
CA ILE A 337 25.92 28.44 -12.42
C ILE A 337 26.02 27.98 -13.88
N ILE A 338 25.51 28.77 -14.83
CA ILE A 338 25.56 28.39 -16.26
C ILE A 338 26.99 28.35 -16.80
N ALA A 339 27.87 29.23 -16.32
CA ALA A 339 29.28 29.22 -16.68
C ALA A 339 29.98 27.97 -16.13
N THR A 340 29.70 27.59 -14.88
CA THR A 340 30.21 26.35 -14.27
C THR A 340 29.70 25.11 -15.00
N LEU A 341 28.38 25.02 -15.26
CA LEU A 341 27.75 23.94 -16.04
C LEU A 341 28.42 23.78 -17.42
N SER A 342 28.59 24.89 -18.13
CA SER A 342 29.24 24.93 -19.44
C SER A 342 30.67 24.40 -19.41
N ALA A 343 31.43 24.72 -18.35
CA ALA A 343 32.81 24.27 -18.20
C ALA A 343 32.91 22.75 -18.03
N HIS A 344 32.02 22.15 -17.21
CA HIS A 344 31.95 20.69 -17.04
C HIS A 344 31.60 19.97 -18.34
N VAL A 345 30.56 20.43 -19.03
CA VAL A 345 30.11 19.82 -20.29
C VAL A 345 31.20 19.94 -21.37
N LEU A 346 31.84 21.11 -21.51
CA LEU A 346 32.97 21.27 -22.45
C LEU A 346 34.18 20.41 -22.07
N ALA A 347 34.52 20.33 -20.77
CA ALA A 347 35.63 19.50 -20.32
C ALA A 347 35.41 18.02 -20.64
N TYR A 348 34.17 17.54 -20.50
CA TYR A 348 33.78 16.19 -20.91
C TYR A 348 33.86 16.01 -22.43
N LEU A 349 33.22 16.89 -23.22
CA LEU A 349 33.21 16.81 -24.69
C LEU A 349 34.62 16.96 -25.32
N ASP A 350 35.53 17.65 -24.65
CA ASP A 350 36.93 17.79 -25.08
C ASP A 350 37.82 16.62 -24.62
N GLY A 351 37.28 15.62 -23.92
CA GLY A 351 38.03 14.48 -23.37
C GLY A 351 39.00 14.85 -22.25
N LYS A 352 38.84 16.04 -21.64
CA LYS A 352 39.65 16.52 -20.51
C LYS A 352 39.17 15.98 -19.17
N SER A 353 37.92 15.51 -19.09
CA SER A 353 37.34 14.84 -17.93
C SER A 353 36.95 13.40 -18.26
N LYS A 354 37.11 12.49 -17.29
CA LYS A 354 36.63 11.10 -17.35
C LYS A 354 35.29 10.89 -16.62
N SER A 355 34.70 11.97 -16.13
CA SER A 355 33.38 12.01 -15.51
C SER A 355 32.63 13.26 -15.97
N LEU A 356 31.30 13.18 -15.96
CA LEU A 356 30.46 14.37 -16.02
C LEU A 356 29.84 14.54 -14.64
N PHE A 357 30.18 15.62 -13.94
CA PHE A 357 29.85 15.78 -12.52
C PHE A 357 30.33 14.56 -11.72
N ASN A 358 29.42 13.89 -11.01
CA ASN A 358 29.69 12.70 -10.19
C ASN A 358 29.54 11.38 -10.97
N LEU A 359 29.22 11.42 -12.28
CA LEU A 359 29.00 10.21 -13.08
C LEU A 359 30.23 9.77 -13.87
N PRO A 360 30.63 8.48 -13.78
CA PRO A 360 31.68 7.93 -14.64
C PRO A 360 31.30 8.00 -16.13
N ALA A 361 32.28 8.23 -17.01
CA ALA A 361 32.06 8.32 -18.47
C ALA A 361 31.31 7.13 -19.08
N GLU A 362 31.50 5.92 -18.56
CA GLU A 362 30.76 4.73 -19.02
C GLU A 362 29.25 4.87 -18.77
N LYS A 363 28.85 5.30 -17.57
CA LYS A 363 27.42 5.52 -17.22
C LYS A 363 26.85 6.69 -18.03
N VAL A 364 27.63 7.77 -18.21
CA VAL A 364 27.23 8.92 -19.04
C VAL A 364 26.99 8.50 -20.50
N GLU A 365 27.92 7.77 -21.12
CA GLU A 365 27.76 7.30 -22.51
C GLU A 365 26.63 6.28 -22.68
N LYS A 366 26.37 5.44 -21.66
CA LYS A 366 25.20 4.55 -21.64
C LYS A 366 23.91 5.36 -21.74
N ILE A 367 23.75 6.38 -20.88
CA ILE A 367 22.59 7.26 -20.88
C ILE A 367 22.49 8.04 -22.19
N ARG A 368 23.57 8.70 -22.64
CA ARG A 368 23.59 9.42 -23.93
C ARG A 368 23.19 8.51 -25.09
N SER A 369 23.62 7.25 -25.09
CA SER A 369 23.27 6.32 -26.16
C SER A 369 21.80 5.90 -26.09
N GLN A 370 21.28 5.64 -24.89
CA GLN A 370 19.87 5.33 -24.66
C GLN A 370 18.95 6.51 -25.04
N THR A 371 19.29 7.74 -24.65
CA THR A 371 18.57 8.95 -25.06
C THR A 371 18.63 9.11 -26.58
N PHE A 372 19.81 8.95 -27.19
CA PHE A 372 19.99 9.09 -28.63
C PHE A 372 19.17 8.08 -29.44
N THR A 373 19.07 6.82 -29.02
CA THR A 373 18.27 5.80 -29.73
C THR A 373 16.77 6.03 -29.56
N ASN A 374 16.33 6.56 -28.43
CA ASN A 374 14.92 6.82 -28.14
C ASN A 374 14.40 8.18 -28.65
N ALA A 375 15.29 9.08 -29.06
CA ALA A 375 14.93 10.38 -29.60
C ALA A 375 14.09 10.28 -30.88
N ASP A 376 13.32 11.33 -31.18
CA ASP A 376 12.67 11.48 -32.47
C ASP A 376 13.61 12.17 -33.48
N LEU A 377 13.48 11.83 -34.76
CA LEU A 377 14.35 12.33 -35.83
C LEU A 377 14.34 13.87 -35.91
N LYS A 378 13.21 14.51 -35.57
CA LYS A 378 13.07 15.98 -35.52
C LYS A 378 13.97 16.66 -34.48
N GLN A 379 14.47 15.92 -33.49
CA GLN A 379 15.30 16.42 -32.38
C GLN A 379 16.80 16.26 -32.68
N ILE A 380 17.16 15.41 -33.63
CA ILE A 380 18.55 15.13 -34.00
C ILE A 380 19.04 16.21 -34.96
N GLU A 381 20.27 16.69 -34.73
CA GLU A 381 20.89 17.65 -35.63
C GLU A 381 21.09 17.06 -37.03
N PRO A 382 20.88 17.84 -38.12
CA PRO A 382 20.85 17.30 -39.48
C PRO A 382 22.09 16.50 -39.89
N THR A 383 23.26 16.87 -39.37
CA THR A 383 24.55 16.20 -39.62
C THR A 383 24.61 14.79 -39.00
N ASN A 384 23.84 14.54 -37.94
CA ASN A 384 23.85 13.27 -37.20
C ASN A 384 22.71 12.31 -37.58
N ILE A 385 21.80 12.70 -38.50
CA ILE A 385 20.70 11.84 -38.95
C ILE A 385 21.20 10.47 -39.45
N LYS A 386 22.33 10.45 -40.18
CA LYS A 386 22.91 9.18 -40.65
C LYS A 386 23.39 8.32 -39.47
N LEU A 387 24.10 8.92 -38.52
CA LEU A 387 24.58 8.25 -37.32
C LEU A 387 23.42 7.68 -36.48
N TYR A 388 22.32 8.43 -36.37
CA TYR A 388 21.09 8.00 -35.70
C TYR A 388 20.43 6.80 -36.40
N ASN A 389 20.30 6.83 -37.72
CA ASN A 389 19.75 5.68 -38.45
C ASN A 389 20.69 4.45 -38.40
N ASP A 390 22.01 4.67 -38.40
CA ASP A 390 23.01 3.61 -38.26
C ASP A 390 22.95 2.97 -36.86
N SER A 391 22.78 3.76 -35.79
CA SER A 391 22.67 3.23 -34.41
C SER A 391 21.42 2.40 -34.19
N LEU A 392 20.33 2.73 -34.89
CA LEU A 392 19.09 1.93 -34.92
C LEU A 392 19.13 0.80 -35.97
N GLY A 393 20.23 0.63 -36.71
CA GLY A 393 20.34 -0.37 -37.78
C GLY A 393 19.29 -0.19 -38.90
N LEU A 394 18.75 1.02 -39.08
CA LEU A 394 17.75 1.34 -40.11
C LEU A 394 18.40 1.53 -41.48
N SER A 395 19.67 1.93 -41.54
CA SER A 395 20.39 2.18 -42.79
C SER A 395 20.65 0.93 -43.62
N ASN A 396 20.62 -0.26 -43.00
CA ASN A 396 20.89 -1.54 -43.67
C ASN A 396 19.61 -2.26 -44.13
N LEU A 397 18.43 -1.66 -43.89
CA LEU A 397 17.17 -2.27 -44.29
C LEU A 397 17.04 -2.33 -45.81
N ASN A 398 16.54 -3.46 -46.32
CA ASN A 398 16.12 -3.55 -47.71
C ASN A 398 14.85 -2.69 -47.86
N THR A 399 14.99 -1.51 -48.48
CA THR A 399 13.92 -0.52 -48.63
C THR A 399 13.62 -0.27 -50.11
N ILE A 400 12.44 0.27 -50.38
CA ILE A 400 12.01 0.72 -51.70
C ILE A 400 11.84 2.24 -51.72
N SER A 401 12.25 2.89 -52.82
CA SER A 401 12.05 4.33 -52.95
C SER A 401 10.57 4.66 -53.00
N LYS A 402 10.16 5.79 -52.40
CA LYS A 402 8.75 6.24 -52.39
C LYS A 402 8.12 6.23 -53.80
N LYS A 403 8.88 6.68 -54.79
CA LYS A 403 8.44 6.76 -56.19
C LYS A 403 8.21 5.37 -56.80
N ASP A 404 9.07 4.41 -56.50
CA ASP A 404 8.94 3.04 -57.01
C ASP A 404 7.81 2.29 -56.29
N LEU A 405 7.66 2.49 -54.98
CA LEU A 405 6.53 1.94 -54.21
C LEU A 405 5.18 2.43 -54.76
N GLU A 406 5.03 3.74 -54.98
CA GLU A 406 3.82 4.32 -55.60
C GLU A 406 3.51 3.75 -56.99
N SER A 407 4.54 3.38 -57.76
CA SER A 407 4.40 2.73 -59.06
C SER A 407 3.94 1.27 -58.93
N ARG A 408 4.52 0.51 -57.98
CA ARG A 408 4.17 -0.90 -57.75
C ARG A 408 2.79 -1.07 -57.15
N LEU A 409 2.36 -0.21 -56.22
CA LEU A 409 1.01 -0.23 -55.61
C LEU A 409 -0.14 -0.16 -56.65
N LYS A 410 0.14 0.41 -57.83
CA LYS A 410 -0.82 0.51 -58.94
C LYS A 410 -0.83 -0.70 -59.87
N LYS A 411 0.25 -1.51 -59.88
CA LYS A 411 0.46 -2.61 -60.84
C LYS A 411 0.34 -4.00 -60.21
N GLU A 412 0.77 -4.14 -58.96
CA GLU A 412 0.81 -5.42 -58.25
C GLU A 412 -0.60 -5.83 -57.80
N GLU A 413 -1.04 -7.04 -58.14
CA GLU A 413 -2.34 -7.57 -57.72
C GLU A 413 -2.29 -8.10 -56.28
N ASN A 414 -1.17 -8.72 -55.87
CA ASN A 414 -0.98 -9.24 -54.52
C ASN A 414 -0.08 -8.32 -53.69
N LEU A 415 -0.70 -7.40 -52.96
CA LEU A 415 0.00 -6.44 -52.12
C LEU A 415 0.71 -7.07 -50.90
N PHE A 416 0.29 -8.25 -50.44
CA PHE A 416 0.98 -8.94 -49.33
C PHE A 416 2.33 -9.53 -49.77
N GLN A 417 2.40 -10.06 -50.99
CA GLN A 417 3.66 -10.54 -51.57
C GLN A 417 4.69 -9.41 -51.70
N LEU A 418 4.24 -8.19 -52.04
CA LEU A 418 5.10 -7.01 -52.06
C LEU A 418 5.71 -6.70 -50.69
N MET A 419 5.01 -6.99 -49.58
CA MET A 419 5.55 -6.81 -48.22
C MET A 419 6.63 -7.85 -47.91
N GLU A 420 6.50 -9.08 -48.42
CA GLU A 420 7.49 -10.15 -48.24
C GLU A 420 8.84 -9.85 -48.92
N GLU A 421 8.84 -9.06 -49.99
CA GLU A 421 10.08 -8.60 -50.64
C GLU A 421 10.90 -7.62 -49.77
N TYR A 422 10.22 -6.94 -48.83
CA TYR A 422 10.80 -5.95 -47.92
C TYR A 422 10.45 -6.29 -46.47
N PRO A 423 10.90 -7.44 -45.93
CA PRO A 423 10.34 -8.05 -44.72
C PRO A 423 10.53 -7.23 -43.43
N ASP A 424 11.43 -6.25 -43.43
CA ASP A 424 11.77 -5.43 -42.26
C ASP A 424 11.43 -3.93 -42.46
N ASP A 425 10.84 -3.53 -43.60
CA ASP A 425 10.56 -2.12 -43.92
C ASP A 425 9.13 -1.72 -43.49
N VAL A 426 8.98 -1.34 -42.22
CA VAL A 426 7.69 -0.94 -41.62
C VAL A 426 7.07 0.27 -42.34
N ASN A 427 7.85 1.21 -42.85
CA ASN A 427 7.31 2.37 -43.58
C ASN A 427 6.65 1.95 -44.91
N THR A 428 7.29 1.02 -45.62
CA THR A 428 6.73 0.40 -46.82
C THR A 428 5.48 -0.41 -46.47
N HIS A 429 5.54 -1.21 -45.41
CA HIS A 429 4.39 -1.98 -44.93
C HIS A 429 3.19 -1.10 -44.56
N ASP A 430 3.41 -0.02 -43.83
CA ASP A 430 2.38 0.94 -43.44
C ASP A 430 1.68 1.55 -44.66
N THR A 431 2.44 1.87 -45.70
CA THR A 431 1.90 2.41 -46.95
C THR A 431 1.08 1.38 -47.70
N ILE A 432 1.57 0.12 -47.76
CA ILE A 432 0.87 -0.99 -48.40
C ILE A 432 -0.42 -1.32 -47.65
N LEU A 433 -0.39 -1.42 -46.32
CA LEU A 433 -1.56 -1.69 -45.48
C LEU A 433 -2.65 -0.62 -45.65
N LYS A 434 -2.26 0.66 -45.73
CA LYS A 434 -3.20 1.76 -46.03
C LYS A 434 -3.83 1.67 -47.42
N GLU A 435 -3.17 1.00 -48.37
CA GLU A 435 -3.74 0.75 -49.69
C GLU A 435 -4.62 -0.51 -49.69
N ILE A 436 -4.23 -1.56 -48.96
CA ILE A 436 -5.06 -2.76 -48.73
C ILE A 436 -6.38 -2.36 -48.06
N SER A 437 -6.35 -1.52 -47.03
CA SER A 437 -7.56 -1.09 -46.30
C SER A 437 -8.57 -0.33 -47.16
N LYS A 438 -8.15 0.25 -48.28
CA LYS A 438 -9.05 0.85 -49.28
C LYS A 438 -9.68 -0.19 -50.21
N LYS A 439 -8.98 -1.29 -50.48
CA LYS A 439 -9.38 -2.33 -51.45
C LYS A 439 -10.14 -3.50 -50.80
N ASP A 440 -9.84 -3.82 -49.54
CA ASP A 440 -10.44 -4.92 -48.78
C ASP A 440 -11.22 -4.38 -47.55
N SER A 441 -12.54 -4.32 -47.68
CA SER A 441 -13.44 -3.86 -46.61
C SER A 441 -13.49 -4.80 -45.40
N GLY A 442 -13.15 -6.09 -45.58
CA GLY A 442 -13.15 -7.08 -44.49
C GLY A 442 -11.94 -6.90 -43.58
N LEU A 443 -10.79 -6.51 -44.15
CA LEU A 443 -9.57 -6.21 -43.40
C LEU A 443 -9.45 -4.77 -42.92
N LYS A 444 -10.19 -3.83 -43.52
CA LYS A 444 -10.07 -2.40 -43.21
C LYS A 444 -10.06 -2.11 -41.72
N ARG A 445 -11.07 -2.60 -40.98
CA ARG A 445 -11.19 -2.35 -39.54
C ARG A 445 -10.04 -2.95 -38.75
N LEU A 446 -9.62 -4.17 -39.11
CA LEU A 446 -8.48 -4.84 -38.48
C LEU A 446 -7.20 -4.01 -38.69
N ILE A 447 -6.95 -3.52 -39.90
CA ILE A 447 -5.78 -2.68 -40.20
C ILE A 447 -5.85 -1.31 -39.49
N GLU A 448 -7.02 -0.68 -39.43
CA GLU A 448 -7.20 0.58 -38.69
C GLU A 448 -6.97 0.39 -37.19
N ASP A 449 -7.47 -0.71 -36.62
CA ASP A 449 -7.20 -1.08 -35.22
C ASP A 449 -5.71 -1.37 -35.02
N TYR A 450 -5.04 -2.15 -35.89
CA TYR A 450 -3.59 -2.39 -35.82
C TYR A 450 -2.76 -1.09 -35.66
N PHE A 451 -3.07 -0.06 -36.45
CA PHE A 451 -2.36 1.22 -36.37
C PHE A 451 -2.58 1.95 -35.06
N ARG A 452 -3.78 1.82 -34.46
CA ARG A 452 -4.11 2.41 -33.15
C ARG A 452 -3.45 1.62 -32.02
N GLU A 453 -3.65 0.31 -32.02
CA GLU A 453 -3.27 -0.57 -30.92
C GLU A 453 -1.76 -0.76 -30.81
N ARG A 454 -1.02 -0.70 -31.92
CA ARG A 454 0.44 -0.89 -31.87
C ARG A 454 1.17 0.20 -31.07
N THR A 455 0.62 1.41 -30.96
CA THR A 455 1.27 2.49 -30.16
C THR A 455 0.85 2.48 -28.70
N ASP A 456 0.02 1.52 -28.29
CA ASP A 456 -0.38 1.31 -26.90
C ASP A 456 0.73 0.55 -26.13
N SER A 457 0.51 0.44 -24.82
CA SER A 457 1.31 -0.31 -23.86
C SER A 457 1.30 -1.83 -24.09
N ALA A 458 2.24 -2.54 -23.46
CA ALA A 458 2.40 -3.98 -23.64
C ALA A 458 1.23 -4.83 -23.11
N TYR A 459 0.42 -4.30 -22.16
CA TYR A 459 -0.72 -5.05 -21.61
C TYR A 459 -1.84 -5.23 -22.63
N ASN A 460 -1.89 -4.35 -23.62
CA ASN A 460 -2.95 -4.30 -24.61
C ASN A 460 -3.02 -5.61 -25.42
N THR A 461 -4.24 -5.98 -25.79
CA THR A 461 -4.52 -7.25 -26.47
C THR A 461 -5.32 -6.99 -27.73
N TRP A 462 -4.63 -7.07 -28.88
CA TRP A 462 -5.27 -6.91 -30.18
C TRP A 462 -4.97 -8.09 -31.12
N PRO A 463 -5.95 -8.58 -31.89
CA PRO A 463 -7.38 -8.41 -31.63
C PRO A 463 -7.77 -9.08 -30.31
N TYR A 464 -8.76 -8.52 -29.60
CA TYR A 464 -9.26 -9.10 -28.34
C TYR A 464 -9.76 -10.55 -28.47
N ASN A 465 -10.16 -10.97 -29.68
CA ASN A 465 -10.48 -12.37 -29.98
C ASN A 465 -9.43 -12.91 -30.98
N PRO A 466 -8.56 -13.86 -30.58
CA PRO A 466 -7.53 -14.45 -31.44
C PRO A 466 -8.07 -15.04 -32.77
N GLU A 467 -9.29 -15.58 -32.78
CA GLU A 467 -9.92 -16.13 -34.00
C GLU A 467 -10.16 -15.08 -35.09
N LYS A 468 -10.15 -13.79 -34.73
CA LYS A 468 -10.32 -12.67 -35.66
C LYS A 468 -9.00 -12.18 -36.26
N LEU A 469 -7.86 -12.71 -35.84
CA LEU A 469 -6.56 -12.35 -36.39
C LEU A 469 -6.40 -12.95 -37.79
N ASP A 470 -6.16 -12.09 -38.79
CA ASP A 470 -5.84 -12.55 -40.14
C ASP A 470 -4.33 -12.85 -40.25
N LYS A 471 -3.98 -14.13 -40.44
CA LYS A 471 -2.58 -14.59 -40.54
C LYS A 471 -1.78 -13.92 -41.65
N ARG A 472 -2.42 -13.32 -42.67
CA ARG A 472 -1.73 -12.54 -43.72
C ARG A 472 -1.03 -11.29 -43.16
N LEU A 473 -1.40 -10.83 -41.96
CA LEU A 473 -0.73 -9.73 -41.26
C LEU A 473 0.54 -10.15 -40.51
N SER A 474 0.95 -11.43 -40.57
CA SER A 474 2.14 -11.92 -39.87
C SER A 474 3.41 -11.13 -40.21
N VAL A 475 3.64 -10.83 -41.50
CA VAL A 475 4.81 -10.07 -41.97
C VAL A 475 4.88 -8.67 -41.35
N PRO A 476 3.86 -7.80 -41.51
CA PRO A 476 3.91 -6.45 -40.93
C PRO A 476 3.95 -6.43 -39.40
N ILE A 477 3.25 -7.33 -38.72
CA ILE A 477 3.22 -7.38 -37.26
C ILE A 477 4.62 -7.72 -36.72
N ASN A 478 5.25 -8.77 -37.25
CA ASN A 478 6.60 -9.16 -36.85
C ASN A 478 7.67 -8.12 -37.22
N ALA A 479 7.53 -7.44 -38.36
CA ALA A 479 8.43 -6.35 -38.76
C ALA A 479 8.34 -5.16 -37.79
N ALA A 480 7.11 -4.74 -37.46
CA ALA A 480 6.88 -3.67 -36.50
C ALA A 480 7.43 -4.04 -35.12
N PHE A 481 7.10 -5.22 -34.59
CA PHE A 481 7.61 -5.67 -33.30
C PHE A 481 9.15 -5.67 -33.25
N ARG A 482 9.83 -6.25 -34.25
CA ARG A 482 11.32 -6.26 -34.31
C ARG A 482 11.94 -4.88 -34.46
N GLN A 483 11.30 -3.96 -35.20
CA GLN A 483 11.72 -2.56 -35.22
C GLN A 483 11.52 -1.89 -33.86
N GLY A 484 10.46 -2.25 -33.15
CA GLY A 484 10.13 -1.78 -31.81
C GLY A 484 11.14 -2.18 -30.74
N LEU A 485 11.81 -3.33 -30.89
CA LEU A 485 12.87 -3.80 -29.96
C LEU A 485 14.08 -2.84 -29.86
N LYS A 486 14.17 -1.83 -30.73
CA LYS A 486 15.24 -0.82 -30.76
C LYS A 486 14.97 0.38 -29.84
N TYR A 487 13.77 0.44 -29.26
CA TYR A 487 13.30 1.51 -28.38
C TYR A 487 12.95 0.93 -27.02
N ASP A 488 13.03 1.74 -25.97
CA ASP A 488 12.50 1.38 -24.64
C ASP A 488 10.97 1.33 -24.70
N SER A 489 10.36 0.54 -23.82
CA SER A 489 8.95 0.15 -23.87
C SER A 489 7.94 1.30 -23.83
N GLU A 490 8.29 2.45 -23.25
CA GLU A 490 7.38 3.60 -23.13
C GLU A 490 7.37 4.46 -24.41
N ASN A 491 8.30 4.19 -25.35
CA ASN A 491 8.34 4.89 -26.62
C ASN A 491 7.21 4.41 -27.55
N LYS A 492 6.47 5.33 -28.17
CA LYS A 492 5.40 4.99 -29.13
C LYS A 492 5.90 4.21 -30.37
N LYS A 493 7.19 4.26 -30.68
CA LYS A 493 7.84 3.46 -31.74
C LYS A 493 8.35 2.10 -31.25
N ALA A 494 8.24 1.78 -29.96
CA ALA A 494 8.53 0.47 -29.39
C ALA A 494 7.49 -0.59 -29.77
N TYR A 495 6.33 -0.13 -30.24
CA TYR A 495 5.20 -0.92 -30.69
C TYR A 495 4.73 -1.99 -29.70
N CYS A 496 4.67 -1.63 -28.41
CA CYS A 496 4.43 -2.58 -27.32
C CYS A 496 3.06 -3.27 -27.41
N GLY A 497 2.01 -2.55 -27.83
CA GLY A 497 0.63 -3.08 -27.85
C GLY A 497 0.36 -4.22 -28.84
N ILE A 498 1.31 -4.59 -29.69
CA ILE A 498 1.21 -5.78 -30.55
C ILE A 498 2.00 -6.99 -30.02
N THR A 499 2.64 -6.89 -28.84
CA THR A 499 3.47 -7.97 -28.29
C THR A 499 2.68 -9.27 -28.13
N LYS A 500 1.50 -9.20 -27.52
CA LYS A 500 0.59 -10.36 -27.40
C LYS A 500 0.11 -10.87 -28.76
N THR A 501 -0.08 -9.97 -29.74
CA THR A 501 -0.48 -10.35 -31.10
C THR A 501 0.56 -11.21 -31.80
N VAL A 502 1.86 -10.97 -31.55
CA VAL A 502 2.93 -11.83 -32.09
C VAL A 502 2.76 -13.27 -31.61
N GLY A 503 2.40 -13.47 -30.33
CA GLY A 503 2.12 -14.79 -29.77
C GLY A 503 0.90 -15.48 -30.37
N MET A 504 -0.13 -14.72 -30.73
CA MET A 504 -1.34 -15.27 -31.38
C MET A 504 -1.06 -15.82 -32.79
N LEU A 505 0.01 -15.39 -33.46
CA LEU A 505 0.36 -15.88 -34.81
C LEU A 505 0.95 -17.29 -34.74
N ASP A 506 1.78 -17.54 -33.71
CA ASP A 506 2.49 -18.79 -33.43
C ASP A 506 3.13 -19.44 -34.67
N ASP A 507 3.83 -18.64 -35.49
CA ASP A 507 4.49 -19.05 -36.72
C ASP A 507 6.02 -18.84 -36.69
N ASP A 508 6.72 -19.29 -37.72
CA ASP A 508 8.19 -19.17 -37.82
C ASP A 508 8.69 -17.72 -37.63
N ARG A 509 7.91 -16.72 -38.07
CA ARG A 509 8.28 -15.30 -37.95
C ARG A 509 8.12 -14.82 -36.51
N ALA A 510 7.07 -15.27 -35.81
CA ALA A 510 6.90 -15.02 -34.39
C ALA A 510 8.05 -15.61 -33.57
N MET A 511 8.51 -16.82 -33.89
CA MET A 511 9.66 -17.44 -33.21
C MET A 511 10.97 -16.66 -33.40
N VAL A 512 11.23 -16.18 -34.62
CA VAL A 512 12.38 -15.29 -34.89
C VAL A 512 12.27 -14.00 -34.08
N SER A 513 11.09 -13.37 -34.07
CA SER A 513 10.80 -12.17 -33.27
C SER A 513 11.02 -12.39 -31.77
N PHE A 514 10.54 -13.49 -31.22
CA PHE A 514 10.71 -13.83 -29.81
C PHE A 514 12.17 -14.09 -29.45
N ARG A 515 12.91 -14.85 -30.27
CA ARG A 515 14.35 -15.05 -30.05
C ARG A 515 15.11 -13.72 -30.05
N GLU A 516 14.79 -12.81 -30.97
CA GLU A 516 15.37 -11.46 -30.96
C GLU A 516 14.97 -10.65 -29.73
N ALA A 517 13.72 -10.72 -29.29
CA ALA A 517 13.24 -10.02 -28.10
C ALA A 517 13.97 -10.50 -26.83
N ILE A 518 14.11 -11.83 -26.66
CA ILE A 518 14.87 -12.43 -25.57
C ILE A 518 16.33 -11.97 -25.58
N GLN A 519 16.94 -11.68 -26.73
CA GLN A 519 18.33 -11.23 -26.78
C GLN A 519 18.49 -9.71 -26.56
N LYS A 520 17.53 -8.89 -27.02
CA LYS A 520 17.68 -7.43 -27.11
C LYS A 520 17.04 -6.66 -25.96
N LEU A 521 15.89 -7.09 -25.45
CA LEU A 521 15.14 -6.34 -24.43
C LEU A 521 15.82 -6.39 -23.07
N LYS A 522 15.76 -5.35 -22.25
CA LYS A 522 16.27 -5.41 -20.87
C LYS A 522 15.44 -6.39 -20.03
N GLN A 523 16.01 -6.95 -18.97
CA GLN A 523 15.32 -7.98 -18.16
C GLN A 523 14.02 -7.50 -17.50
N ASP A 524 13.88 -6.20 -17.31
CA ASP A 524 12.75 -5.48 -16.72
C ASP A 524 11.80 -4.85 -17.77
N ASP A 525 12.01 -5.13 -19.06
CA ASP A 525 11.12 -4.63 -20.11
C ASP A 525 9.77 -5.39 -20.09
N PRO A 526 8.61 -4.69 -20.00
CA PRO A 526 7.31 -5.32 -19.87
C PRO A 526 6.91 -6.19 -21.08
N ARG A 527 7.54 -6.00 -22.25
CA ARG A 527 7.31 -6.89 -23.40
C ARG A 527 7.84 -8.30 -23.14
N LEU A 528 8.89 -8.46 -22.32
CA LEU A 528 9.45 -9.78 -22.01
C LEU A 528 8.46 -10.69 -21.29
N GLU A 529 7.63 -10.14 -20.40
CA GLU A 529 6.57 -10.87 -19.71
C GLU A 529 5.70 -11.64 -20.72
N TYR A 530 5.16 -10.91 -21.69
CA TYR A 530 4.24 -11.48 -22.69
C TYR A 530 4.94 -12.33 -23.74
N VAL A 531 6.22 -12.06 -24.03
CA VAL A 531 7.04 -12.95 -24.86
C VAL A 531 7.23 -14.30 -24.16
N VAL A 532 7.56 -14.31 -22.88
CA VAL A 532 7.72 -15.53 -22.08
C VAL A 532 6.39 -16.27 -21.96
N GLU A 533 5.30 -15.57 -21.66
CA GLU A 533 3.94 -16.13 -21.62
C GLU A 533 3.57 -16.81 -22.95
N ALA A 534 3.83 -16.14 -24.09
CA ALA A 534 3.55 -16.69 -25.41
C ALA A 534 4.39 -17.93 -25.71
N LEU A 535 5.66 -17.97 -25.30
CA LEU A 535 6.51 -19.15 -25.47
C LEU A 535 6.00 -20.33 -24.63
N ILE A 536 5.58 -20.09 -23.38
CA ILE A 536 5.03 -21.13 -22.50
C ILE A 536 3.75 -21.75 -23.09
N LYS A 537 2.90 -20.94 -23.74
CA LYS A 537 1.62 -21.37 -24.32
C LYS A 537 1.73 -21.89 -25.77
N SER A 538 2.88 -21.72 -26.42
CA SER A 538 3.09 -22.04 -27.84
C SER A 538 3.19 -23.55 -28.08
N ASP A 539 2.54 -24.01 -29.15
CA ASP A 539 2.66 -25.39 -29.65
C ASP A 539 3.82 -25.52 -30.68
N HIS A 540 4.52 -24.43 -30.98
CA HIS A 540 5.57 -24.39 -31.99
C HIS A 540 6.84 -25.12 -31.53
N ALA A 541 7.44 -25.92 -32.42
CA ALA A 541 8.59 -26.78 -32.09
C ALA A 541 9.83 -26.01 -31.59
N GLU A 542 10.04 -24.78 -32.06
CA GLU A 542 11.16 -23.93 -31.61
C GLU A 542 10.94 -23.27 -30.23
N SER A 543 9.69 -23.18 -29.76
CA SER A 543 9.36 -22.39 -28.57
C SER A 543 10.16 -22.82 -27.34
N ASN A 544 10.23 -24.13 -27.07
CA ASN A 544 10.94 -24.67 -25.91
C ASN A 544 12.47 -24.38 -25.95
N SER A 545 13.05 -24.23 -27.15
CA SER A 545 14.45 -23.83 -27.29
C SER A 545 14.64 -22.35 -26.96
N ILE A 546 13.72 -21.49 -27.38
CA ILE A 546 13.78 -20.04 -27.09
C ILE A 546 13.51 -19.78 -25.60
N LEU A 547 12.58 -20.54 -25.01
CA LEU A 547 12.33 -20.51 -23.56
C LEU A 547 13.59 -20.92 -22.76
N ALA A 548 14.38 -21.86 -23.29
CA ALA A 548 15.68 -22.20 -22.71
C ALA A 548 16.67 -21.03 -22.77
N ASP A 549 16.75 -20.32 -23.91
CA ASP A 549 17.59 -19.12 -24.06
C ASP A 549 17.19 -18.06 -23.03
N ALA A 550 15.88 -17.85 -22.83
CA ALA A 550 15.35 -16.92 -21.82
C ALA A 550 15.70 -17.35 -20.38
N ALA A 551 15.59 -18.65 -20.07
CA ALA A 551 15.97 -19.20 -18.78
C ALA A 551 17.47 -18.97 -18.47
N TRP A 552 18.36 -19.23 -19.44
CA TRP A 552 19.80 -18.98 -19.28
C TRP A 552 20.12 -17.51 -19.05
N ARG A 553 19.40 -16.62 -19.74
CA ARG A 553 19.57 -15.17 -19.61
C ARG A 553 19.30 -14.64 -18.21
N THR A 554 18.47 -15.33 -17.42
CA THR A 554 18.25 -15.01 -15.99
C THR A 554 19.57 -14.96 -15.20
N PHE A 555 20.53 -15.84 -15.52
CA PHE A 555 21.84 -15.84 -14.87
C PHE A 555 22.76 -14.74 -15.40
N GLU A 556 22.62 -14.36 -16.67
CA GLU A 556 23.42 -13.31 -17.31
C GLU A 556 23.09 -11.93 -16.76
N THR A 557 21.83 -11.70 -16.36
CA THR A 557 21.36 -10.41 -15.85
C THR A 557 21.35 -10.31 -14.33
N LEU A 558 21.80 -11.34 -13.61
CA LEU A 558 21.72 -11.42 -12.15
C LEU A 558 22.45 -10.26 -11.44
N ASP A 559 23.61 -9.85 -11.93
CA ASP A 559 24.38 -8.78 -11.29
C ASP A 559 23.67 -7.42 -11.41
N ASN A 560 23.00 -7.17 -12.54
CA ASN A 560 22.18 -5.97 -12.74
C ASN A 560 20.94 -5.99 -11.80
N VAL A 561 20.30 -7.16 -11.66
CA VAL A 561 19.18 -7.36 -10.73
C VAL A 561 19.60 -7.10 -9.27
N LYS A 562 20.79 -7.57 -8.86
CA LYS A 562 21.35 -7.31 -7.53
C LYS A 562 21.56 -5.81 -7.30
N GLU A 563 22.20 -5.13 -8.24
CA GLU A 563 22.47 -3.69 -8.15
C GLU A 563 21.17 -2.88 -8.00
N ILE A 564 20.15 -3.20 -8.80
CA ILE A 564 18.84 -2.53 -8.70
C ILE A 564 18.20 -2.82 -7.34
N ARG A 565 18.15 -4.08 -6.89
CA ARG A 565 17.52 -4.42 -5.60
C ARG A 565 18.23 -3.79 -4.41
N GLU A 566 19.56 -3.78 -4.39
CA GLU A 566 20.37 -3.12 -3.35
C GLU A 566 20.11 -1.61 -3.32
N LYS A 567 19.99 -0.99 -4.50
CA LYS A 567 19.62 0.42 -4.64
C LYS A 567 18.23 0.71 -4.07
N VAL A 568 17.20 -0.04 -4.48
CA VAL A 568 15.83 0.12 -3.96
C VAL A 568 15.77 -0.08 -2.44
N GLN A 569 16.50 -1.07 -1.91
CA GLN A 569 16.59 -1.29 -0.47
C GLN A 569 17.25 -0.12 0.28
N LYS A 570 18.24 0.54 -0.32
CA LYS A 570 18.93 1.69 0.27
C LYS A 570 18.09 2.96 0.21
N GLU A 571 17.37 3.17 -0.89
CA GLU A 571 16.55 4.37 -1.12
C GLU A 571 15.21 4.33 -0.39
N GLY A 572 14.72 3.13 -0.03
CA GLY A 572 13.35 2.98 0.45
C GLY A 572 12.34 3.15 -0.71
N PRO A 573 11.04 3.05 -0.43
CA PRO A 573 10.01 3.21 -1.45
C PRO A 573 9.95 4.67 -1.95
N THR A 574 10.17 4.86 -3.24
CA THR A 574 10.01 6.14 -3.96
C THR A 574 9.13 5.92 -5.19
N LEU A 575 8.56 6.97 -5.79
CA LEU A 575 7.83 6.84 -7.07
C LEU A 575 8.66 6.13 -8.14
N ASN A 576 9.97 6.43 -8.19
CA ASN A 576 10.87 5.85 -9.17
C ASN A 576 11.12 4.35 -8.95
N ASN A 577 10.86 3.83 -7.74
CA ASN A 577 11.22 2.45 -7.40
C ASN A 577 10.11 1.57 -6.79
N MET A 578 8.95 2.11 -6.42
CA MET A 578 7.88 1.35 -5.76
C MET A 578 7.27 0.28 -6.67
N PHE A 579 7.26 0.51 -7.98
CA PHE A 579 6.78 -0.41 -9.01
C PHE A 579 7.92 -1.09 -9.78
N THR A 580 9.15 -1.06 -9.26
CA THR A 580 10.30 -1.66 -9.97
C THR A 580 10.14 -3.16 -10.10
N VAL A 581 10.02 -3.62 -11.34
CA VAL A 581 10.17 -5.04 -11.69
C VAL A 581 11.65 -5.32 -11.86
N TYR A 582 12.18 -6.27 -11.09
CA TYR A 582 13.60 -6.62 -11.20
C TYR A 582 13.91 -7.48 -12.43
N THR A 583 13.01 -8.40 -12.79
CA THR A 583 13.17 -9.27 -13.96
C THR A 583 11.86 -9.97 -14.34
N HIS A 584 11.56 -10.05 -15.64
CA HIS A 584 10.48 -10.86 -16.22
C HIS A 584 10.97 -12.26 -16.67
N LEU A 585 12.25 -12.59 -16.52
CA LEU A 585 12.83 -13.85 -17.00
C LEU A 585 12.67 -15.03 -16.02
N ASN A 586 12.30 -14.76 -14.77
CA ASN A 586 12.18 -15.80 -13.73
C ASN A 586 11.13 -16.87 -14.09
N GLU A 587 10.03 -16.48 -14.75
CA GLU A 587 9.00 -17.43 -15.18
C GLU A 587 9.51 -18.38 -16.27
N ALA A 588 10.38 -17.89 -17.17
CA ALA A 588 11.01 -18.75 -18.17
C ALA A 588 11.92 -19.80 -17.52
N LEU A 589 12.70 -19.41 -16.50
CA LEU A 589 13.51 -20.35 -15.73
C LEU A 589 12.63 -21.38 -15.00
N GLN A 590 11.54 -20.92 -14.38
CA GLN A 590 10.58 -21.75 -13.66
C GLN A 590 10.01 -22.86 -14.55
N GLU A 591 9.40 -22.48 -15.68
CA GLU A 591 8.75 -23.42 -16.59
C GLU A 591 9.77 -24.32 -17.29
N ARG A 592 10.96 -23.79 -17.64
CA ARG A 592 11.98 -24.59 -18.32
C ARG A 592 12.57 -25.68 -17.43
N ILE A 593 12.70 -25.44 -16.13
CA ILE A 593 13.14 -26.45 -15.14
C ILE A 593 12.15 -27.63 -15.09
N LEU A 594 10.85 -27.38 -15.24
CA LEU A 594 9.80 -28.39 -15.09
C LEU A 594 9.65 -29.36 -16.27
N THR A 595 10.40 -29.16 -17.36
CA THR A 595 10.36 -30.06 -18.54
C THR A 595 11.11 -31.39 -18.35
N LEU A 596 11.94 -31.51 -17.30
CA LEU A 596 12.62 -32.75 -16.87
C LEU A 596 13.63 -33.34 -17.88
N ASP A 597 14.19 -32.52 -18.77
CA ASP A 597 15.18 -32.96 -19.75
C ASP A 597 16.63 -32.59 -19.36
N GLU A 598 17.60 -32.86 -20.25
CA GLU A 598 19.02 -32.57 -19.99
C GLU A 598 19.28 -31.07 -19.72
N VAL A 599 18.56 -30.19 -20.41
CA VAL A 599 18.70 -28.74 -20.22
C VAL A 599 18.13 -28.33 -18.84
N SER A 600 17.05 -28.95 -18.37
CA SER A 600 16.57 -28.75 -16.99
C SER A 600 17.67 -29.07 -15.97
N VAL A 601 18.39 -30.18 -16.16
CA VAL A 601 19.51 -30.55 -15.27
C VAL A 601 20.65 -29.52 -15.33
N GLN A 602 20.99 -29.03 -16.52
CA GLN A 602 22.02 -27.99 -16.68
C GLN A 602 21.63 -26.67 -16.02
N LEU A 603 20.37 -26.24 -16.15
CA LEU A 603 19.83 -25.04 -15.50
C LEU A 603 19.82 -25.18 -13.98
N ILE A 604 19.43 -26.34 -13.45
CA ILE A 604 19.49 -26.63 -12.01
C ILE A 604 20.93 -26.55 -11.49
N HIS A 605 21.88 -27.16 -12.20
CA HIS A 605 23.28 -27.10 -11.82
C HIS A 605 23.78 -25.63 -11.81
N LYS A 606 23.41 -24.84 -12.81
CA LYS A 606 23.74 -23.40 -12.84
C LYS A 606 23.08 -22.65 -11.69
N LEU A 607 21.80 -22.90 -11.40
CA LEU A 607 21.07 -22.29 -10.29
C LEU A 607 21.77 -22.58 -8.95
N PHE A 608 22.15 -23.82 -8.70
CA PHE A 608 22.82 -24.22 -7.46
C PHE A 608 24.25 -23.71 -7.32
N HIS A 609 24.90 -23.29 -8.42
CA HIS A 609 26.14 -22.51 -8.35
C HIS A 609 25.92 -21.17 -7.62
N TYR A 610 24.72 -20.60 -7.70
CA TYR A 610 24.31 -19.36 -7.03
C TYR A 610 23.52 -19.61 -5.72
N LYS A 611 23.83 -20.68 -4.99
CA LYS A 611 23.14 -21.08 -3.74
C LYS A 611 23.08 -20.04 -2.62
N ASP A 612 23.91 -19.01 -2.66
CA ASP A 612 23.92 -17.91 -1.69
C ASP A 612 23.11 -16.69 -2.19
N HIS A 613 22.49 -16.81 -3.38
CA HIS A 613 21.67 -15.80 -4.04
C HIS A 613 20.29 -16.34 -4.45
N PHE A 614 19.81 -17.41 -3.83
CA PHE A 614 18.51 -18.01 -4.14
C PHE A 614 17.32 -17.04 -4.05
N GLY A 615 17.41 -16.00 -3.21
CA GLY A 615 16.37 -14.98 -3.09
C GLY A 615 16.10 -14.13 -4.34
N PHE A 616 16.88 -14.29 -5.42
CA PHE A 616 16.67 -13.59 -6.70
C PHE A 616 15.93 -14.43 -7.76
N PHE A 617 15.76 -15.73 -7.54
CA PHE A 617 15.21 -16.66 -8.54
C PHE A 617 13.76 -17.09 -8.26
N GLY A 618 13.10 -16.46 -7.29
CA GLY A 618 11.71 -16.77 -6.94
C GLY A 618 11.53 -18.25 -6.58
N ILE A 619 10.43 -18.83 -7.06
CA ILE A 619 10.05 -20.23 -6.80
C ILE A 619 10.80 -21.25 -7.68
N SER A 620 11.63 -20.79 -8.63
CA SER A 620 12.45 -21.67 -9.47
C SER A 620 13.37 -22.59 -8.63
N VAL A 621 13.76 -22.13 -7.44
CA VAL A 621 14.58 -22.89 -6.49
C VAL A 621 13.81 -24.10 -5.95
N GLY A 622 12.54 -23.92 -5.55
CA GLY A 622 11.66 -25.00 -5.11
C GLY A 622 11.38 -26.00 -6.22
N ASN A 623 11.13 -25.52 -7.44
CA ASN A 623 10.99 -26.39 -8.61
C ASN A 623 12.26 -27.22 -8.85
N ALA A 624 13.45 -26.60 -8.77
CA ALA A 624 14.71 -27.32 -8.90
C ALA A 624 14.86 -28.43 -7.85
N PHE A 625 14.52 -28.18 -6.58
CA PHE A 625 14.52 -29.21 -5.54
C PHE A 625 13.57 -30.37 -5.86
N SER A 626 12.35 -30.04 -6.32
CA SER A 626 11.35 -31.03 -6.72
C SER A 626 11.84 -31.91 -7.87
N VAL A 627 12.46 -31.30 -8.89
CA VAL A 627 13.02 -32.00 -10.05
C VAL A 627 14.21 -32.87 -9.66
N CYS A 628 15.12 -32.39 -8.81
CA CYS A 628 16.22 -33.20 -8.27
C CYS A 628 15.71 -34.47 -7.59
N ALA A 629 14.66 -34.35 -6.79
CA ALA A 629 14.04 -35.49 -6.12
C ALA A 629 13.31 -36.41 -7.12
N HIS A 630 12.70 -35.86 -8.17
CA HIS A 630 12.04 -36.64 -9.22
C HIS A 630 13.04 -37.47 -10.03
N LEU A 631 14.14 -36.85 -10.48
CA LEU A 631 15.20 -37.45 -11.30
C LEU A 631 16.31 -38.17 -10.49
N GLU A 632 16.22 -38.17 -9.16
CA GLU A 632 17.19 -38.77 -8.24
C GLU A 632 18.63 -38.24 -8.37
N LEU A 633 18.80 -36.91 -8.53
CA LEU A 633 20.10 -36.23 -8.68
C LEU A 633 20.85 -36.10 -7.34
N LYS A 634 21.44 -37.21 -6.87
CA LYS A 634 22.02 -37.34 -5.52
C LYS A 634 23.15 -36.35 -5.22
N GLU A 635 23.85 -35.85 -6.22
CA GLU A 635 24.91 -34.85 -6.11
C GLU A 635 24.44 -33.53 -5.46
N HIS A 636 23.14 -33.24 -5.51
CA HIS A 636 22.56 -32.01 -4.98
C HIS A 636 21.92 -32.15 -3.59
N THR A 637 21.83 -33.36 -3.05
CA THR A 637 21.19 -33.66 -1.75
C THR A 637 21.67 -32.74 -0.63
N GLN A 638 22.99 -32.49 -0.55
CA GLN A 638 23.56 -31.65 0.51
C GLN A 638 23.13 -30.18 0.40
N ILE A 639 22.98 -29.65 -0.82
CA ILE A 639 22.52 -28.27 -1.05
C ILE A 639 21.07 -28.11 -0.59
N ILE A 640 20.21 -29.09 -0.88
CA ILE A 640 18.80 -29.13 -0.46
C ILE A 640 18.73 -29.18 1.07
N ALA A 641 19.48 -30.09 1.69
CA ALA A 641 19.55 -30.20 3.14
C ALA A 641 20.02 -28.90 3.81
N ASP A 642 21.06 -28.26 3.27
CA ASP A 642 21.59 -26.99 3.79
C ASP A 642 20.61 -25.82 3.62
N TYR A 643 19.77 -25.84 2.58
CA TYR A 643 18.69 -24.86 2.43
C TYR A 643 17.65 -25.00 3.56
N VAL A 644 17.21 -26.23 3.84
CA VAL A 644 16.28 -26.51 4.96
C VAL A 644 16.92 -26.12 6.29
N ARG A 645 18.20 -26.46 6.54
CA ARG A 645 18.92 -26.06 7.76
C ARG A 645 18.99 -24.55 7.94
N ARG A 646 19.22 -23.80 6.86
CA ARG A 646 19.26 -22.32 6.89
C ARG A 646 17.88 -21.72 7.18
N SER A 647 16.80 -22.33 6.69
CA SER A 647 15.43 -21.86 6.96
C SER A 647 15.09 -21.84 8.45
N PHE A 648 15.62 -22.78 9.25
CA PHE A 648 15.42 -22.83 10.70
C PHE A 648 16.03 -21.63 11.45
N GLN A 649 16.95 -20.90 10.81
CA GLN A 649 17.63 -19.74 11.39
C GLN A 649 16.95 -18.40 11.05
N VAL A 650 15.87 -18.41 10.26
CA VAL A 650 15.16 -17.19 9.83
C VAL A 650 14.50 -16.52 11.04
N LYS A 651 14.65 -15.19 11.12
CA LYS A 651 14.09 -14.34 12.19
C LYS A 651 13.23 -13.23 11.59
N GLY A 652 12.20 -12.82 12.34
CA GLY A 652 11.34 -11.70 11.99
C GLY A 652 11.86 -10.36 12.52
N ARG A 653 11.29 -9.26 12.02
CA ARG A 653 11.47 -7.92 12.61
C ARG A 653 10.74 -7.82 13.94
N ASP A 654 9.55 -8.42 14.01
CA ASP A 654 8.63 -8.40 15.15
C ASP A 654 7.81 -9.70 15.24
N LYS A 655 6.93 -9.81 16.24
CA LYS A 655 6.06 -10.99 16.42
C LYS A 655 5.04 -11.22 15.30
N GLY A 656 4.70 -10.18 14.53
CA GLY A 656 3.78 -10.24 13.39
C GLY A 656 4.47 -10.65 12.08
N SER A 657 5.78 -10.90 12.12
CA SER A 657 6.55 -11.34 10.96
C SER A 657 6.16 -12.77 10.53
N TYR A 658 6.18 -12.99 9.21
CA TYR A 658 5.81 -14.22 8.51
C TYR A 658 6.78 -14.44 7.34
N LEU A 659 6.77 -15.64 6.76
CA LEU A 659 7.58 -15.92 5.57
C LEU A 659 6.89 -15.44 4.30
N ASP A 660 7.67 -14.95 3.34
CA ASP A 660 7.15 -14.69 2.00
C ASP A 660 6.74 -16.00 1.29
N LEU A 661 5.82 -15.90 0.32
CA LEU A 661 5.32 -17.05 -0.45
C LEU A 661 6.47 -17.87 -1.07
N THR A 662 7.49 -17.17 -1.58
CA THR A 662 8.61 -17.81 -2.27
C THR A 662 9.40 -18.73 -1.33
N LEU A 663 9.69 -18.27 -0.12
CA LEU A 663 10.36 -19.04 0.92
C LEU A 663 9.50 -20.22 1.36
N ILE A 664 8.19 -20.05 1.54
CA ILE A 664 7.29 -21.14 1.91
C ILE A 664 7.31 -22.25 0.86
N ILE A 665 7.14 -21.91 -0.41
CA ILE A 665 7.18 -22.87 -1.52
C ILE A 665 8.54 -23.57 -1.57
N ASN A 666 9.64 -22.79 -1.53
CA ASN A 666 10.99 -23.33 -1.66
C ASN A 666 11.37 -24.24 -0.50
N VAL A 667 11.04 -23.86 0.75
CA VAL A 667 11.34 -24.68 1.94
C VAL A 667 10.48 -25.95 1.96
N ALA A 668 9.21 -25.88 1.56
CA ALA A 668 8.34 -27.04 1.47
C ALA A 668 8.82 -28.05 0.41
N GLU A 669 9.16 -27.59 -0.81
CA GLU A 669 9.73 -28.47 -1.83
C GLU A 669 11.10 -29.01 -1.43
N ALA A 670 11.94 -28.22 -0.75
CA ALA A 670 13.21 -28.69 -0.20
C ALA A 670 13.03 -29.80 0.85
N ALA A 671 12.09 -29.64 1.78
CA ALA A 671 11.80 -30.63 2.81
C ALA A 671 11.28 -31.95 2.21
N LEU A 672 10.36 -31.87 1.24
CA LEU A 672 9.86 -33.03 0.49
C LEU A 672 10.97 -33.72 -0.32
N ALA A 673 11.82 -32.92 -0.99
CA ALA A 673 12.93 -33.44 -1.77
C ALA A 673 13.97 -34.15 -0.89
N TRP A 674 14.37 -33.53 0.22
CA TRP A 674 15.33 -34.11 1.15
C TRP A 674 14.79 -35.39 1.80
N ALA A 675 13.51 -35.39 2.21
CA ALA A 675 12.83 -36.58 2.72
C ALA A 675 12.86 -37.75 1.71
N LYS A 676 12.69 -37.48 0.41
CA LYS A 676 12.79 -38.52 -0.63
C LYS A 676 14.23 -39.00 -0.86
N MET A 677 15.19 -38.08 -0.89
CA MET A 677 16.57 -38.35 -1.32
C MET A 677 17.47 -38.92 -0.20
N GLU A 678 17.26 -38.50 1.05
CA GLU A 678 18.03 -38.95 2.22
C GLU A 678 17.11 -39.19 3.45
N PRO A 679 16.24 -40.21 3.41
CA PRO A 679 15.13 -40.37 4.36
C PRO A 679 15.53 -40.38 5.84
N GLU A 680 16.54 -41.16 6.22
CA GLU A 680 16.94 -41.35 7.63
C GLU A 680 17.43 -40.05 8.27
N LYS A 681 18.26 -39.29 7.55
CA LYS A 681 18.82 -38.03 8.04
C LYS A 681 17.78 -36.91 8.05
N ALA A 682 16.99 -36.83 6.98
CA ALA A 682 15.89 -35.87 6.88
C ALA A 682 14.87 -36.10 8.01
N LYS A 683 14.50 -37.35 8.31
CA LYS A 683 13.60 -37.68 9.41
C LYS A 683 14.07 -37.10 10.74
N GLN A 684 15.34 -37.35 11.09
CA GLN A 684 15.89 -36.91 12.37
C GLN A 684 15.98 -35.39 12.48
N GLU A 685 16.52 -34.72 11.46
CA GLU A 685 16.72 -33.26 11.50
C GLU A 685 15.42 -32.48 11.32
N LEU A 686 14.52 -32.89 10.41
CA LEU A 686 13.22 -32.23 10.25
C LEU A 686 12.38 -32.33 11.53
N HIS A 687 12.41 -33.46 12.23
CA HIS A 687 11.71 -33.59 13.51
C HIS A 687 12.30 -32.67 14.58
N ASP A 688 13.63 -32.55 14.63
CA ASP A 688 14.32 -31.63 15.53
C ASP A 688 13.92 -30.17 15.25
N PHE A 689 13.91 -29.75 13.98
CA PHE A 689 13.48 -28.40 13.59
C PHE A 689 12.00 -28.16 13.89
N TYR A 690 11.12 -29.11 13.55
CA TYR A 690 9.70 -29.05 13.84
C TYR A 690 9.44 -28.90 15.34
N SER A 691 10.17 -29.63 16.19
CA SER A 691 9.97 -29.58 17.64
C SER A 691 10.50 -28.26 18.24
N LYS A 692 11.71 -27.84 17.86
CA LYS A 692 12.38 -26.67 18.45
C LYS A 692 11.82 -25.34 17.98
N ILE A 693 11.30 -25.23 16.76
CA ILE A 693 10.84 -23.94 16.22
C ILE A 693 9.62 -23.39 16.99
N GLY A 694 8.91 -24.24 17.72
CA GLY A 694 7.82 -23.81 18.61
C GLY A 694 8.26 -22.86 19.73
N GLU A 695 9.56 -22.78 20.05
CA GLU A 695 10.13 -21.87 21.04
C GLU A 695 10.55 -20.52 20.45
N SER A 696 10.32 -20.30 19.15
CA SER A 696 10.68 -19.05 18.46
C SER A 696 9.97 -17.83 19.05
N SER A 697 10.68 -16.70 19.10
CA SER A 697 10.09 -15.39 19.42
C SER A 697 9.15 -14.85 18.33
N TYR A 698 9.07 -15.54 17.18
CA TYR A 698 8.33 -15.15 15.98
C TYR A 698 7.30 -16.23 15.62
N PRO A 699 6.08 -16.19 16.19
CA PRO A 699 5.10 -17.27 16.06
C PRO A 699 4.60 -17.48 14.63
N GLY A 700 4.41 -16.42 13.84
CA GLY A 700 4.02 -16.51 12.42
C GLY A 700 5.02 -17.34 11.60
N ILE A 701 6.29 -16.91 11.59
CA ILE A 701 7.40 -17.64 10.95
C ILE A 701 7.51 -19.09 11.46
N ALA A 702 7.33 -19.31 12.76
CA ALA A 702 7.43 -20.65 13.34
C ALA A 702 6.37 -21.61 12.78
N ILE A 703 5.13 -21.14 12.65
CA ILE A 703 4.04 -21.94 12.07
C ILE A 703 4.29 -22.19 10.57
N ASP A 704 4.75 -21.17 9.82
CA ASP A 704 5.08 -21.31 8.40
C ASP A 704 6.16 -22.38 8.18
N LEU A 705 7.25 -22.32 8.95
CA LEU A 705 8.33 -23.31 8.90
C LEU A 705 7.85 -24.71 9.31
N LYS A 706 7.02 -24.82 10.36
CA LYS A 706 6.41 -26.10 10.75
C LYS A 706 5.58 -26.69 9.62
N ALA A 707 4.77 -25.88 8.93
CA ALA A 707 3.97 -26.32 7.80
C ALA A 707 4.83 -26.77 6.61
N CYS A 708 6.01 -26.19 6.42
CA CYS A 708 6.96 -26.66 5.42
C CYS A 708 7.61 -28.00 5.82
N TYR A 709 8.07 -28.14 7.07
CA TYR A 709 8.75 -29.35 7.55
C TYR A 709 7.81 -30.55 7.66
N VAL A 710 6.56 -30.32 8.10
CA VAL A 710 5.58 -31.40 8.28
C VAL A 710 5.27 -32.11 6.96
N ALA A 711 5.35 -31.42 5.82
CA ALA A 711 5.17 -32.04 4.51
C ALA A 711 6.22 -33.14 4.24
N GLY A 712 7.49 -32.88 4.57
CA GLY A 712 8.56 -33.87 4.49
C GLY A 712 8.43 -34.98 5.53
N LEU A 713 8.04 -34.64 6.76
CA LEU A 713 7.82 -35.63 7.83
C LEU A 713 6.65 -36.57 7.51
N LEU A 714 5.54 -36.07 6.99
CA LEU A 714 4.40 -36.88 6.56
C LEU A 714 4.70 -37.76 5.35
N LEU A 715 5.70 -37.42 4.53
CA LEU A 715 6.19 -38.31 3.47
C LEU A 715 6.93 -39.52 4.07
N LEU A 716 7.62 -39.33 5.20
CA LEU A 716 8.42 -40.35 5.89
C LEU A 716 7.60 -41.17 6.89
N GLU A 717 6.65 -40.52 7.55
CA GLU A 717 5.79 -41.06 8.61
C GLU A 717 4.32 -40.68 8.37
N PRO A 718 3.67 -41.26 7.35
CA PRO A 718 2.34 -40.86 6.90
C PRO A 718 1.22 -41.09 7.93
N GLU A 719 1.45 -41.98 8.89
CA GLU A 719 0.48 -42.36 9.93
C GLU A 719 0.80 -41.70 11.29
N ASN A 720 1.69 -40.71 11.34
CA ASN A 720 2.01 -40.02 12.60
C ASN A 720 0.88 -39.06 13.00
N ASP A 721 0.19 -39.38 14.10
CA ASP A 721 -0.97 -38.62 14.59
C ASP A 721 -0.66 -37.14 14.88
N GLU A 722 0.53 -36.83 15.39
CA GLU A 722 0.92 -35.44 15.69
C GLU A 722 1.01 -34.61 14.40
N TYR A 723 1.67 -35.17 13.38
CA TYR A 723 1.86 -34.49 12.10
C TYR A 723 0.54 -34.38 11.32
N LEU A 724 -0.29 -35.43 11.36
CA LEU A 724 -1.61 -35.42 10.74
C LEU A 724 -2.54 -34.41 11.41
N ALA A 725 -2.53 -34.31 12.74
CA ALA A 725 -3.32 -33.32 13.47
C ALA A 725 -2.88 -31.88 13.16
N PHE A 726 -1.57 -31.65 13.04
CA PHE A 726 -1.05 -30.34 12.62
C PHE A 726 -1.41 -30.03 11.17
N ALA A 727 -1.33 -31.00 10.25
CA ALA A 727 -1.74 -30.80 8.86
C ALA A 727 -3.24 -30.47 8.74
N GLU A 728 -4.10 -31.15 9.49
CA GLU A 728 -5.54 -30.85 9.57
C GLU A 728 -5.79 -29.42 10.05
N ARG A 729 -5.09 -29.01 11.12
CA ARG A 729 -5.14 -27.66 11.68
C ARG A 729 -4.78 -26.59 10.65
N ILE A 730 -3.68 -26.79 9.91
CA ILE A 730 -3.23 -25.82 8.91
C ILE A 730 -4.18 -25.77 7.70
N LEU A 731 -4.61 -26.93 7.18
CA LEU A 731 -5.57 -27.01 6.07
C LEU A 731 -6.97 -26.49 6.44
N GLY A 732 -7.32 -26.51 7.72
CA GLY A 732 -8.59 -26.01 8.24
C GLY A 732 -8.70 -24.49 8.29
N ASN A 733 -7.60 -23.74 8.12
CA ASN A 733 -7.66 -22.29 7.99
C ASN A 733 -8.32 -21.93 6.64
N LYS A 734 -9.52 -21.33 6.69
CA LYS A 734 -10.24 -20.86 5.51
C LYS A 734 -9.85 -19.40 5.25
N GLY A 735 -9.08 -19.15 4.21
CA GLY A 735 -8.51 -17.85 3.88
C GLY A 735 -7.21 -18.06 3.11
N ASP A 736 -6.74 -17.04 2.39
CA ASP A 736 -5.59 -17.09 1.48
C ASP A 736 -4.24 -17.35 2.17
N GLN A 737 -4.11 -18.52 2.81
CA GLN A 737 -3.02 -18.89 3.68
C GLN A 737 -2.00 -19.69 2.88
N VAL A 738 -0.97 -19.02 2.39
CA VAL A 738 0.10 -19.64 1.58
C VAL A 738 0.82 -20.81 2.28
N ARG A 739 0.79 -20.86 3.62
CA ARG A 739 1.38 -21.93 4.45
C ARG A 739 0.80 -23.33 4.19
N VAL A 740 -0.39 -23.44 3.56
CA VAL A 740 -0.99 -24.75 3.24
C VAL A 740 -0.27 -25.47 2.10
N TYR A 741 0.52 -24.74 1.30
CA TYR A 741 1.15 -25.24 0.07
C TYR A 741 1.84 -26.60 0.26
N GLY A 742 2.75 -26.71 1.24
CA GLY A 742 3.54 -27.93 1.45
C GLY A 742 2.68 -29.16 1.75
N ILE A 743 1.61 -28.98 2.53
CA ILE A 743 0.70 -30.07 2.88
C ILE A 743 -0.13 -30.49 1.67
N ILE A 744 -0.62 -29.53 0.86
CA ILE A 744 -1.33 -29.84 -0.40
C ILE A 744 -0.41 -30.59 -1.37
N ARG A 745 0.87 -30.18 -1.48
CA ARG A 745 1.87 -30.92 -2.27
C ARG A 745 2.06 -32.35 -1.78
N TRP A 746 2.14 -32.56 -0.47
CA TRP A 746 2.20 -33.91 0.09
C TRP A 746 0.94 -34.73 -0.22
N ILE A 747 -0.27 -34.15 -0.06
CA ILE A 747 -1.54 -34.80 -0.41
C ILE A 747 -1.51 -35.29 -1.87
N ARG A 748 -1.09 -34.43 -2.79
CA ARG A 748 -0.98 -34.78 -4.21
C ARG A 748 0.05 -35.87 -4.46
N LYS A 749 1.28 -35.72 -3.96
CA LYS A 749 2.38 -36.67 -4.19
C LYS A 749 2.05 -38.06 -3.61
N SER A 750 1.39 -38.12 -2.46
CA SER A 750 1.06 -39.35 -1.74
C SER A 750 -0.38 -39.85 -1.94
N LYS A 751 -1.21 -39.12 -2.71
CA LYS A 751 -2.62 -39.44 -3.01
C LYS A 751 -3.51 -39.62 -1.77
N ILE A 752 -3.38 -38.71 -0.81
CA ILE A 752 -4.05 -38.82 0.51
C ILE A 752 -5.52 -38.41 0.42
N GLN A 753 -6.43 -39.36 0.66
CA GLN A 753 -7.88 -39.10 0.58
C GLN A 753 -8.46 -38.42 1.83
N LYS A 754 -7.82 -38.59 3.00
CA LYS A 754 -8.32 -38.12 4.30
C LYS A 754 -8.66 -36.61 4.30
N PHE A 755 -7.90 -35.82 3.56
CA PHE A 755 -8.00 -34.35 3.54
C PHE A 755 -8.77 -33.80 2.33
N LYS A 756 -9.45 -34.64 1.56
CA LYS A 756 -10.17 -34.23 0.34
C LYS A 756 -11.07 -33.02 0.56
N ASP A 757 -11.89 -33.05 1.61
CA ASP A 757 -12.90 -32.00 1.86
C ASP A 757 -12.27 -30.67 2.28
N HIS A 758 -11.02 -30.69 2.80
CA HIS A 758 -10.29 -29.47 3.10
C HIS A 758 -9.78 -28.76 1.84
N LEU A 759 -9.46 -29.50 0.77
CA LEU A 759 -9.00 -28.90 -0.49
C LEU A 759 -10.05 -27.96 -1.09
N TRP A 760 -11.34 -28.24 -0.86
CA TRP A 760 -12.45 -27.44 -1.37
C TRP A 760 -12.35 -25.97 -0.94
N TYR A 761 -11.89 -25.69 0.28
CA TYR A 761 -11.74 -24.33 0.79
C TYR A 761 -10.61 -23.55 0.11
N HIS A 762 -9.61 -24.25 -0.42
CA HIS A 762 -8.42 -23.66 -1.05
C HIS A 762 -8.56 -23.53 -2.57
N ILE A 763 -9.53 -24.22 -3.17
CA ILE A 763 -9.89 -24.08 -4.59
C ILE A 763 -10.71 -22.81 -4.84
N TYR A 764 -11.50 -22.37 -3.85
CA TYR A 764 -12.40 -21.22 -3.96
C TYR A 764 -12.15 -20.19 -2.85
N ALA A 765 -10.90 -20.06 -2.40
CA ALA A 765 -10.50 -18.93 -1.59
C ALA A 765 -10.69 -17.65 -2.44
N ASP A 766 -11.36 -16.65 -1.87
CA ASP A 766 -11.89 -15.42 -2.49
C ASP A 766 -11.21 -15.01 -3.83
N PRO A 767 -11.89 -15.14 -4.99
CA PRO A 767 -11.29 -15.00 -6.31
C PRO A 767 -10.96 -13.54 -6.74
N ASP A 768 -11.21 -12.53 -5.89
CA ASP A 768 -11.10 -11.11 -6.27
C ASP A 768 -10.37 -10.21 -5.24
N PRO A 769 -9.11 -10.53 -4.83
CA PRO A 769 -8.33 -9.60 -4.03
C PRO A 769 -7.78 -8.47 -4.92
N MET A 770 -7.96 -7.23 -4.49
CA MET A 770 -7.51 -6.05 -5.23
C MET A 770 -5.97 -5.93 -5.39
N VAL A 771 -5.14 -6.72 -4.68
CA VAL A 771 -3.67 -6.47 -4.64
C VAL A 771 -2.76 -7.71 -4.45
N ASP A 772 -3.23 -8.88 -3.97
CA ASP A 772 -2.36 -10.06 -3.71
C ASP A 772 -2.77 -11.25 -4.60
N TYR A 773 -1.86 -11.71 -5.46
CA TYR A 773 -2.09 -12.86 -6.37
C TYR A 773 -1.56 -14.19 -5.80
N SER A 774 -1.10 -14.23 -4.55
CA SER A 774 -0.49 -15.44 -3.96
C SER A 774 -1.44 -16.64 -3.84
N TRP A 775 -2.76 -16.41 -3.67
CA TRP A 775 -3.80 -17.46 -3.76
C TRP A 775 -3.76 -18.26 -5.05
N SER A 776 -3.37 -17.65 -6.18
CA SER A 776 -3.37 -18.34 -7.48
C SER A 776 -2.48 -19.60 -7.46
N TYR A 777 -1.36 -19.57 -6.75
CA TYR A 777 -0.48 -20.74 -6.59
C TYR A 777 -1.10 -21.82 -5.71
N ILE A 778 -1.82 -21.42 -4.66
CA ILE A 778 -2.49 -22.34 -3.74
C ILE A 778 -3.69 -22.98 -4.42
N GLU A 779 -4.52 -22.20 -5.11
CA GLU A 779 -5.66 -22.68 -5.88
C GLU A 779 -5.21 -23.69 -6.94
N VAL A 780 -4.22 -23.32 -7.77
CA VAL A 780 -3.71 -24.19 -8.84
C VAL A 780 -3.23 -25.51 -8.25
N GLU A 781 -2.51 -25.47 -7.13
CA GLU A 781 -2.03 -26.70 -6.50
C GLU A 781 -3.15 -27.50 -5.81
N ALA A 782 -4.13 -26.84 -5.20
CA ALA A 782 -5.30 -27.48 -4.61
C ALA A 782 -6.16 -28.19 -5.68
N ARG A 783 -6.37 -27.56 -6.83
CA ARG A 783 -7.04 -28.17 -8.00
C ARG A 783 -6.26 -29.38 -8.51
N ARG A 784 -4.93 -29.25 -8.68
CA ARG A 784 -4.07 -30.38 -9.09
C ARG A 784 -4.12 -31.53 -8.09
N ALA A 785 -4.13 -31.24 -6.79
CA ALA A 785 -4.29 -32.25 -5.75
C ALA A 785 -5.67 -32.92 -5.85
N TRP A 786 -6.74 -32.12 -5.99
CA TRP A 786 -8.11 -32.60 -6.18
C TRP A 786 -8.22 -33.55 -7.38
N THR A 787 -7.84 -33.11 -8.59
CA THR A 787 -7.87 -33.95 -9.80
C THR A 787 -7.05 -35.24 -9.61
N THR A 788 -5.92 -35.18 -8.90
CA THR A 788 -5.10 -36.36 -8.62
C THR A 788 -5.79 -37.38 -7.69
N ILE A 789 -6.56 -36.91 -6.70
CA ILE A 789 -7.22 -37.78 -5.72
C ILE A 789 -8.63 -38.23 -6.16
N THR A 790 -9.36 -37.42 -6.94
CA THR A 790 -10.73 -37.71 -7.38
C THR A 790 -10.80 -38.29 -8.79
N GLY A 791 -9.83 -37.95 -9.65
CA GLY A 791 -9.88 -38.24 -11.09
C GLY A 791 -10.82 -37.30 -11.87
N GLU A 792 -11.39 -36.28 -11.22
CA GLU A 792 -12.34 -35.33 -11.79
C GLU A 792 -11.85 -33.91 -11.52
N ASP A 793 -12.02 -33.01 -12.47
CA ASP A 793 -11.71 -31.59 -12.27
C ASP A 793 -12.68 -30.97 -11.27
N ALA A 794 -12.14 -30.12 -10.38
CA ALA A 794 -12.99 -29.31 -9.52
C ALA A 794 -13.82 -28.35 -10.40
N PRO A 795 -15.10 -28.10 -10.08
CA PRO A 795 -15.93 -27.17 -10.84
C PRO A 795 -15.24 -25.82 -11.08
N GLU A 796 -15.38 -25.27 -12.28
CA GLU A 796 -14.95 -23.90 -12.55
C GLU A 796 -15.84 -22.92 -11.78
N PHE A 797 -15.27 -21.78 -11.40
CA PHE A 797 -16.04 -20.68 -10.83
C PHE A 797 -16.92 -20.05 -11.93
N ASP A 798 -18.24 -20.03 -11.75
CA ASP A 798 -19.18 -19.50 -12.75
C ASP A 798 -19.22 -17.96 -12.70
N SER A 799 -18.43 -17.31 -13.57
CA SER A 799 -18.39 -15.86 -13.75
C SER A 799 -19.34 -15.34 -14.85
N SER A 800 -20.14 -16.21 -15.46
CA SER A 800 -20.99 -15.87 -16.61
C SER A 800 -22.17 -14.95 -16.25
N ASP A 801 -22.52 -14.89 -14.97
CA ASP A 801 -23.34 -13.82 -14.44
C ASP A 801 -22.44 -12.61 -14.24
N LYS A 802 -22.70 -11.52 -14.97
CA LYS A 802 -21.79 -10.35 -15.14
C LYS A 802 -21.44 -9.60 -13.84
N TYR A 803 -21.90 -10.14 -12.72
CA TYR A 803 -21.41 -9.96 -11.37
C TYR A 803 -21.60 -11.32 -10.70
N ALA A 804 -20.55 -11.96 -10.17
CA ALA A 804 -20.70 -13.08 -9.21
C ALA A 804 -21.51 -12.69 -7.93
N ASN A 805 -22.07 -11.47 -7.93
CA ASN A 805 -22.98 -10.86 -6.96
C ASN A 805 -24.44 -10.86 -7.40
N ALA A 806 -24.83 -11.57 -8.47
CA ALA A 806 -26.24 -11.86 -8.76
C ALA A 806 -26.82 -12.89 -7.78
N LEU A 807 -26.64 -12.62 -6.49
CA LEU A 807 -27.31 -13.31 -5.40
C LEU A 807 -28.78 -13.41 -5.75
N SER A 808 -29.33 -14.62 -5.62
CA SER A 808 -30.70 -14.90 -5.98
C SER A 808 -31.63 -13.77 -5.53
N LYS A 809 -32.31 -13.14 -6.50
CA LYS A 809 -33.37 -12.16 -6.18
C LYS A 809 -34.42 -12.77 -5.25
N ASN A 810 -34.55 -14.09 -5.27
CA ASN A 810 -35.33 -14.85 -4.33
C ASN A 810 -34.53 -15.14 -3.04
N LYS A 811 -34.86 -14.41 -1.97
CA LYS A 811 -34.23 -14.53 -0.64
C LYS A 811 -34.25 -15.97 -0.08
N SER A 812 -35.17 -16.83 -0.52
CA SER A 812 -35.27 -18.21 -0.01
C SER A 812 -34.07 -19.08 -0.38
N MET A 813 -33.27 -18.71 -1.37
CA MET A 813 -32.07 -19.44 -1.78
C MET A 813 -30.79 -18.99 -1.06
N LEU A 814 -30.83 -17.89 -0.30
CA LEU A 814 -29.65 -17.37 0.39
C LEU A 814 -28.98 -18.36 1.36
N PRO A 815 -29.72 -19.20 2.14
CA PRO A 815 -29.08 -20.18 3.02
C PRO A 815 -28.32 -21.27 2.24
N ASP A 816 -28.88 -21.72 1.12
CA ASP A 816 -28.28 -22.75 0.26
C ASP A 816 -27.04 -22.22 -0.46
N ALA A 817 -27.07 -20.94 -0.85
CA ALA A 817 -25.94 -20.27 -1.48
C ALA A 817 -24.64 -20.27 -0.63
N ILE A 818 -24.75 -20.34 0.71
CA ILE A 818 -23.59 -20.46 1.62
C ILE A 818 -22.80 -21.76 1.36
N LEU A 819 -23.46 -22.79 0.82
CA LEU A 819 -22.85 -24.11 0.55
C LEU A 819 -22.24 -24.20 -0.86
N HIS A 820 -22.38 -23.17 -1.69
CA HIS A 820 -22.01 -23.19 -3.11
C HIS A 820 -20.97 -22.12 -3.47
N PRO A 821 -19.75 -22.18 -2.89
CA PRO A 821 -18.68 -21.22 -3.18
C PRO A 821 -18.20 -21.26 -4.63
N GLU A 822 -18.45 -22.36 -5.35
CA GLU A 822 -18.18 -22.48 -6.79
C GLU A 822 -19.11 -21.61 -7.66
N LYS A 823 -20.19 -21.06 -7.06
CA LYS A 823 -21.19 -20.21 -7.73
C LYS A 823 -21.34 -18.83 -7.10
N TYR A 824 -21.12 -18.70 -5.81
CA TYR A 824 -21.42 -17.47 -5.06
C TYR A 824 -20.26 -17.06 -4.16
N SER A 825 -19.93 -15.76 -4.15
CA SER A 825 -19.02 -15.20 -3.14
C SER A 825 -19.68 -15.24 -1.76
N ILE A 826 -19.07 -15.96 -0.82
CA ILE A 826 -19.62 -16.18 0.54
C ILE A 826 -19.79 -14.86 1.30
N GLN A 827 -18.83 -13.93 1.18
CA GLN A 827 -18.94 -12.59 1.74
C GLN A 827 -20.23 -11.90 1.30
N HIS A 828 -20.48 -11.87 -0.01
CA HIS A 828 -21.65 -11.20 -0.59
C HIS A 828 -22.95 -11.91 -0.21
N VAL A 829 -22.96 -13.25 -0.08
CA VAL A 829 -24.13 -14.01 0.41
C VAL A 829 -24.52 -13.52 1.82
N PHE A 830 -23.58 -13.43 2.75
CA PHE A 830 -23.84 -12.95 4.11
C PHE A 830 -24.22 -11.47 4.15
N GLU A 831 -23.53 -10.63 3.38
CA GLU A 831 -23.88 -9.21 3.24
C GLU A 831 -25.33 -9.05 2.79
N ARG A 832 -25.77 -9.83 1.81
CA ARG A 832 -27.16 -9.74 1.32
C ARG A 832 -28.18 -10.25 2.32
N ILE A 833 -27.87 -11.28 3.09
CA ILE A 833 -28.72 -11.74 4.21
C ILE A 833 -28.90 -10.58 5.20
N ARG A 834 -27.82 -9.86 5.53
CA ARG A 834 -27.79 -8.68 6.40
C ARG A 834 -28.63 -7.53 5.83
N GLU A 835 -28.31 -7.06 4.62
CA GLU A 835 -29.00 -5.95 3.95
C GLU A 835 -30.51 -6.18 3.82
N THR A 836 -30.88 -7.41 3.42
CA THR A 836 -32.28 -7.77 3.20
C THR A 836 -33.03 -8.11 4.48
N LYS A 837 -32.32 -8.14 5.62
CA LYS A 837 -32.77 -8.55 6.96
C LYS A 837 -33.53 -9.89 6.92
N TYR A 838 -33.04 -10.83 6.09
CA TYR A 838 -33.70 -12.11 5.88
C TYR A 838 -33.49 -13.02 7.10
N LYS A 839 -34.58 -13.34 7.80
CA LYS A 839 -34.54 -14.24 8.97
C LYS A 839 -35.01 -15.64 8.60
N HIS A 840 -34.18 -16.65 8.85
CA HIS A 840 -34.52 -18.04 8.56
C HIS A 840 -33.65 -19.00 9.38
N ASP A 841 -34.23 -20.11 9.85
CA ASP A 841 -33.51 -21.10 10.69
C ASP A 841 -32.33 -21.74 9.95
N ASP A 842 -32.43 -21.93 8.63
CA ASP A 842 -31.30 -22.42 7.84
C ASP A 842 -30.13 -21.43 7.74
N VAL A 843 -30.36 -20.11 7.84
CA VAL A 843 -29.25 -19.14 7.94
C VAL A 843 -28.49 -19.37 9.24
N VAL A 844 -29.22 -19.57 10.35
CA VAL A 844 -28.63 -19.87 11.66
C VAL A 844 -27.86 -21.19 11.61
N ARG A 845 -28.47 -22.24 11.07
CA ARG A 845 -27.90 -23.59 11.04
C ARG A 845 -26.69 -23.68 10.12
N ILE A 846 -26.81 -23.21 8.88
CA ILE A 846 -25.75 -23.31 7.85
C ILE A 846 -24.68 -22.26 8.11
N GLY A 847 -25.09 -20.99 8.27
CA GLY A 847 -24.16 -19.89 8.52
C GLY A 847 -23.44 -19.99 9.85
N GLY A 848 -24.12 -20.45 10.92
CA GLY A 848 -23.49 -20.70 12.22
C GLY A 848 -22.43 -21.81 12.16
N THR A 849 -22.73 -22.93 11.48
CA THR A 849 -21.76 -24.02 11.29
C THR A 849 -20.57 -23.56 10.45
N TRP A 850 -20.83 -22.80 9.39
CA TRP A 850 -19.77 -22.23 8.56
C TRP A 850 -18.83 -21.33 9.37
N LEU A 851 -19.37 -20.45 10.22
CA LEU A 851 -18.59 -19.53 11.05
C LEU A 851 -17.75 -20.27 12.12
N VAL A 852 -18.32 -21.31 12.73
CA VAL A 852 -17.58 -22.18 13.67
C VAL A 852 -16.35 -22.78 12.99
N GLU A 853 -16.54 -23.37 11.80
CA GLU A 853 -15.44 -23.97 11.04
C GLU A 853 -14.43 -22.94 10.54
N SER A 854 -14.88 -21.76 10.09
CA SER A 854 -13.96 -20.71 9.61
C SER A 854 -13.08 -20.15 10.72
N LEU A 855 -13.57 -20.12 11.96
CA LEU A 855 -12.83 -19.57 13.11
C LEU A 855 -12.03 -20.61 13.90
N ARG A 856 -12.22 -21.92 13.64
CA ARG A 856 -11.64 -23.03 14.40
C ARG A 856 -10.13 -22.93 14.62
N TYR A 857 -9.41 -22.43 13.63
CA TYR A 857 -7.94 -22.34 13.62
C TYR A 857 -7.42 -20.91 13.41
N SER A 858 -8.30 -19.90 13.53
CA SER A 858 -8.01 -18.49 13.27
C SER A 858 -6.83 -17.89 14.05
N LEU A 859 -6.41 -18.51 15.16
CA LEU A 859 -5.20 -18.12 15.89
C LEU A 859 -3.92 -18.21 15.03
N ASP A 860 -3.91 -19.07 14.01
CA ASP A 860 -2.71 -19.33 13.19
C ASP A 860 -2.57 -18.40 12.00
N GLU A 861 -3.45 -17.41 11.85
CA GLU A 861 -3.59 -16.66 10.61
C GLU A 861 -2.71 -15.41 10.54
N TYR A 862 -2.35 -14.83 11.69
CA TYR A 862 -1.41 -13.72 12.02
C TYR A 862 -1.33 -12.46 11.11
N LYS A 863 -1.65 -12.52 9.81
CA LYS A 863 -1.69 -11.39 8.85
C LYS A 863 -2.60 -11.58 7.62
N TYR A 864 -2.96 -12.80 7.19
CA TYR A 864 -3.69 -13.02 5.91
C TYR A 864 -5.22 -12.91 6.00
N SER A 865 -5.77 -12.08 6.87
CA SER A 865 -7.23 -12.07 7.04
C SER A 865 -7.93 -11.16 6.03
N GLY A 866 -8.35 -11.74 4.90
CA GLY A 866 -9.60 -11.38 4.23
C GLY A 866 -10.79 -11.67 5.16
N SER A 867 -10.84 -11.01 6.32
CA SER A 867 -11.82 -11.24 7.39
C SER A 867 -13.23 -10.75 7.03
N TYR A 868 -13.41 -10.17 5.84
CA TYR A 868 -14.65 -9.58 5.39
C TYR A 868 -15.80 -10.59 5.39
N ASP A 869 -15.56 -11.82 4.96
CA ASP A 869 -16.55 -12.90 4.95
C ASP A 869 -17.04 -13.26 6.38
N ARG A 870 -16.12 -13.38 7.34
CA ARG A 870 -16.41 -13.66 8.76
C ARG A 870 -17.13 -12.51 9.42
N TRP A 871 -16.72 -11.28 9.14
CA TRP A 871 -17.40 -10.09 9.63
C TRP A 871 -18.83 -10.01 9.09
N GLU A 872 -19.03 -10.19 7.79
CA GLU A 872 -20.38 -10.21 7.21
C GLU A 872 -21.20 -11.39 7.74
N ALA A 873 -20.59 -12.55 7.98
CA ALA A 873 -21.25 -13.69 8.62
C ALA A 873 -21.72 -13.37 10.05
N ILE A 874 -20.85 -12.79 10.89
CA ILE A 874 -21.20 -12.38 12.27
C ILE A 874 -22.34 -11.36 12.24
N LYS A 875 -22.28 -10.36 11.36
CA LYS A 875 -23.33 -9.35 11.21
C LYS A 875 -24.64 -9.96 10.71
N ALA A 876 -24.61 -10.86 9.74
CA ALA A 876 -25.80 -11.55 9.23
C ALA A 876 -26.45 -12.43 10.31
N LEU A 877 -25.64 -13.15 11.09
CA LEU A 877 -26.06 -14.00 12.21
C LEU A 877 -26.62 -13.16 13.37
N PHE A 878 -26.04 -11.99 13.64
CA PHE A 878 -26.57 -11.04 14.63
C PHE A 878 -28.05 -10.70 14.38
N PHE A 879 -28.44 -10.46 13.12
CA PHE A 879 -29.84 -10.19 12.77
C PHE A 879 -30.79 -11.38 12.97
N GLN A 880 -30.29 -12.61 13.04
CA GLN A 880 -31.10 -13.80 13.35
C GLN A 880 -31.52 -13.84 14.83
N GLY A 881 -30.71 -13.26 15.72
CA GLY A 881 -30.96 -13.21 17.17
C GLY A 881 -30.52 -14.48 17.92
N ARG A 882 -31.05 -14.68 19.13
CA ARG A 882 -30.56 -15.67 20.14
C ARG A 882 -30.37 -17.11 19.67
N GLY A 883 -31.04 -17.51 18.58
CA GLY A 883 -30.85 -18.82 17.96
C GLY A 883 -29.40 -19.13 17.56
N VAL A 884 -28.57 -18.10 17.38
CA VAL A 884 -27.14 -18.26 17.00
C VAL A 884 -26.21 -18.53 18.17
N TYR A 885 -26.63 -18.28 19.42
CA TYR A 885 -25.77 -18.41 20.60
C TYR A 885 -25.08 -19.77 20.74
N PRO A 886 -25.72 -20.93 20.46
CA PRO A 886 -25.02 -22.22 20.55
C PRO A 886 -23.75 -22.28 19.69
N TYR A 887 -23.77 -21.71 18.49
CA TYR A 887 -22.61 -21.67 17.58
C TYR A 887 -21.52 -20.72 18.08
N PHE A 888 -21.90 -19.55 18.61
CA PHE A 888 -20.93 -18.60 19.19
C PHE A 888 -20.24 -19.19 20.43
N LEU A 889 -20.97 -19.92 21.27
CA LEU A 889 -20.41 -20.60 22.43
C LEU A 889 -19.53 -21.79 22.05
N GLU A 890 -19.78 -22.42 20.90
CA GLU A 890 -18.91 -23.44 20.37
C GLU A 890 -17.53 -22.86 20.04
N ILE A 891 -17.47 -21.67 19.43
CA ILE A 891 -16.22 -20.95 19.12
C ILE A 891 -15.39 -20.66 20.37
N PHE A 892 -16.04 -20.33 21.49
CA PHE A 892 -15.31 -20.10 22.76
C PHE A 892 -14.58 -21.34 23.28
N LYS A 893 -15.06 -22.54 22.93
CA LYS A 893 -14.45 -23.82 23.31
C LYS A 893 -13.34 -24.24 22.36
N LEU A 894 -13.16 -23.56 21.23
CA LEU A 894 -12.12 -23.90 20.25
C LEU A 894 -10.76 -23.41 20.76
N PRO A 895 -9.77 -24.31 20.91
CA PRO A 895 -8.46 -23.97 21.49
C PRO A 895 -7.61 -23.08 20.56
N TYR A 896 -7.88 -23.12 19.25
CA TYR A 896 -7.15 -22.38 18.23
C TYR A 896 -7.99 -21.30 17.53
N ALA A 897 -9.12 -20.91 18.12
CA ALA A 897 -9.82 -19.70 17.70
C ALA A 897 -9.13 -18.49 18.32
N ALA A 898 -8.85 -17.46 17.50
CA ALA A 898 -8.15 -16.27 17.97
C ALA A 898 -8.94 -15.58 19.10
N PRO A 899 -8.27 -15.11 20.17
CA PRO A 899 -8.88 -14.39 21.28
C PRO A 899 -9.79 -13.22 20.83
N SER A 900 -9.35 -12.41 19.87
CA SER A 900 -10.11 -11.26 19.36
C SER A 900 -11.47 -11.66 18.79
N TRP A 901 -11.56 -12.74 18.01
CA TRP A 901 -12.85 -13.24 17.53
C TRP A 901 -13.78 -13.66 18.66
N LYS A 902 -13.25 -14.29 19.73
CA LYS A 902 -14.06 -14.68 20.87
C LYS A 902 -14.64 -13.44 21.55
N ALA A 903 -13.86 -12.39 21.69
CA ALA A 903 -14.29 -11.23 22.42
C ALA A 903 -15.22 -10.31 21.60
N TYR A 904 -15.07 -10.22 20.27
CA TYR A 904 -16.10 -9.67 19.38
C TYR A 904 -17.43 -10.42 19.51
N LEU A 905 -17.43 -11.75 19.52
CA LEU A 905 -18.67 -12.51 19.67
C LEU A 905 -19.34 -12.27 21.03
N LEU A 906 -18.58 -12.11 22.12
CA LEU A 906 -19.11 -11.76 23.44
C LEU A 906 -19.86 -10.42 23.42
N GLN A 907 -19.27 -9.44 22.75
CA GLN A 907 -19.86 -8.12 22.57
C GLN A 907 -21.17 -8.17 21.79
N PHE A 908 -21.16 -8.81 20.62
CA PHE A 908 -22.37 -8.98 19.80
C PHE A 908 -23.47 -9.70 20.60
N MET A 909 -23.11 -10.74 21.36
CA MET A 909 -24.06 -11.43 22.25
C MET A 909 -24.66 -10.51 23.30
N ARG A 910 -23.87 -9.60 23.90
CA ARG A 910 -24.34 -8.63 24.92
C ARG A 910 -25.40 -7.67 24.35
N VAL A 911 -25.23 -7.19 23.12
CA VAL A 911 -26.17 -6.21 22.49
C VAL A 911 -27.32 -6.84 21.71
N MET A 912 -27.29 -8.15 21.44
CA MET A 912 -28.43 -8.87 20.84
C MET A 912 -29.68 -8.88 21.75
N GLU A 913 -29.53 -8.64 23.06
CA GLU A 913 -30.64 -8.64 24.02
C GLU A 913 -30.71 -7.35 24.83
N PRO A 914 -31.94 -6.88 25.18
CA PRO A 914 -32.10 -5.81 26.16
C PRO A 914 -31.54 -6.21 27.53
N GLU A 915 -30.54 -5.46 28.00
CA GLU A 915 -29.89 -5.64 29.31
C GLU A 915 -30.90 -5.70 30.47
N SER A 916 -31.99 -4.94 30.39
CA SER A 916 -33.03 -4.88 31.43
C SER A 916 -33.71 -6.23 31.71
N LEU A 917 -33.77 -7.13 30.73
CA LEU A 917 -34.34 -8.47 30.91
C LEU A 917 -33.47 -9.34 31.83
N GLN A 918 -32.15 -9.20 31.75
CA GLN A 918 -31.22 -9.97 32.55
C GLN A 918 -31.13 -9.40 33.96
N TRP A 919 -31.08 -8.08 34.10
CA TRP A 919 -31.21 -7.41 35.40
C TRP A 919 -32.48 -7.84 36.14
N LYS A 920 -33.64 -7.82 35.46
CA LYS A 920 -34.92 -8.26 36.07
C LYS A 920 -34.84 -9.66 36.65
N LYS A 921 -34.15 -10.59 35.98
CA LYS A 921 -33.99 -11.97 36.44
C LYS A 921 -33.02 -12.06 37.61
N VAL A 922 -31.81 -11.48 37.49
CA VAL A 922 -30.77 -11.54 38.53
C VAL A 922 -31.25 -10.95 39.85
N LEU A 923 -32.04 -9.87 39.81
CA LEU A 923 -32.52 -9.20 41.02
C LEU A 923 -33.34 -10.13 41.93
N SER A 924 -34.04 -11.11 41.36
CA SER A 924 -34.88 -12.08 42.08
C SER A 924 -34.25 -13.46 42.27
N MET A 925 -33.00 -13.68 41.84
CA MET A 925 -32.33 -14.97 41.95
C MET A 925 -31.75 -15.20 43.35
N GLU A 926 -31.86 -16.44 43.82
CA GLU A 926 -31.26 -16.92 45.06
C GLU A 926 -29.81 -17.37 44.85
N ALA A 927 -29.00 -17.36 45.91
CA ALA A 927 -27.57 -17.71 45.82
C ALA A 927 -27.31 -19.08 45.19
N THR A 928 -28.10 -20.10 45.53
CA THR A 928 -27.94 -21.47 44.99
C THR A 928 -28.17 -21.56 43.48
N GLU A 929 -29.13 -20.79 42.95
CA GLU A 929 -29.39 -20.69 41.51
C GLU A 929 -28.21 -19.99 40.80
N ILE A 930 -27.73 -18.88 41.38
CA ILE A 930 -26.60 -18.11 40.83
C ILE A 930 -25.32 -18.94 40.81
N GLN A 931 -25.01 -19.67 41.89
CA GLN A 931 -23.85 -20.56 41.95
C GLN A 931 -23.90 -21.64 40.86
N SER A 932 -25.08 -22.21 40.58
CA SER A 932 -25.25 -23.18 39.49
C SER A 932 -24.97 -22.55 38.13
N LEU A 933 -25.48 -21.35 37.88
CA LEU A 933 -25.28 -20.63 36.62
C LEU A 933 -23.85 -20.12 36.41
N LEU A 934 -23.12 -19.80 37.48
CA LEU A 934 -21.72 -19.40 37.40
C LEU A 934 -20.79 -20.58 37.10
N LYS A 935 -21.08 -21.77 37.65
CA LYS A 935 -20.30 -23.00 37.37
C LYS A 935 -20.48 -23.45 35.92
N GLU A 936 -21.72 -23.46 35.44
CA GLU A 936 -22.06 -23.88 34.08
C GLU A 936 -23.03 -22.88 33.43
N PRO A 937 -22.52 -21.74 32.91
CA PRO A 937 -23.37 -20.73 32.32
C PRO A 937 -24.00 -21.25 31.02
N GLY A 938 -25.33 -21.29 30.99
CA GLY A 938 -26.09 -21.55 29.77
C GLY A 938 -25.98 -20.39 28.76
N PRO A 939 -26.47 -20.57 27.52
CA PRO A 939 -26.32 -19.58 26.45
C PRO A 939 -26.81 -18.18 26.80
N ASN A 940 -27.89 -18.07 27.58
CA ASN A 940 -28.49 -16.80 27.96
C ASN A 940 -27.73 -16.05 29.08
N TRP A 941 -26.77 -16.70 29.75
CA TRP A 941 -26.07 -16.18 30.93
C TRP A 941 -24.57 -16.00 30.72
N TYR A 942 -24.00 -16.55 29.65
CA TYR A 942 -22.56 -16.59 29.39
C TYR A 942 -21.89 -15.20 29.32
N VAL A 943 -22.58 -14.20 28.76
CA VAL A 943 -22.09 -12.81 28.69
C VAL A 943 -22.50 -11.94 29.88
N TRP A 944 -23.26 -12.51 30.82
CA TRP A 944 -23.85 -11.83 31.99
C TRP A 944 -23.29 -12.39 33.31
N THR A 945 -22.16 -13.10 33.24
CA THR A 945 -21.50 -13.68 34.42
C THR A 945 -21.01 -12.62 35.40
N ASP A 946 -20.74 -11.39 34.92
CA ASP A 946 -20.45 -10.22 35.75
C ASP A 946 -21.63 -9.86 36.67
N LEU A 947 -22.85 -9.80 36.13
CA LEU A 947 -24.05 -9.51 36.92
C LEU A 947 -24.33 -10.61 37.96
N LEU A 948 -24.18 -11.88 37.56
CA LEU A 948 -24.35 -13.03 38.45
C LEU A 948 -23.33 -13.00 39.60
N ALA A 949 -22.05 -12.76 39.28
CA ALA A 949 -20.98 -12.69 40.28
C ALA A 949 -21.21 -11.52 41.27
N ALA A 950 -21.61 -10.35 40.78
CA ALA A 950 -21.90 -9.20 41.64
C ALA A 950 -23.07 -9.46 42.59
N LYS A 951 -24.13 -10.14 42.12
CA LYS A 951 -25.27 -10.52 42.98
C LYS A 951 -24.88 -11.59 44.00
N LEU A 952 -24.07 -12.58 43.61
CA LEU A 952 -23.60 -13.61 44.54
C LEU A 952 -22.75 -13.01 45.66
N PHE A 953 -21.82 -12.13 45.32
CA PHE A 953 -21.01 -11.41 46.30
C PHE A 953 -21.89 -10.59 47.27
N LEU A 954 -22.94 -9.95 46.77
CA LEU A 954 -23.88 -9.19 47.61
C LEU A 954 -24.65 -10.08 48.60
N ILE A 955 -24.93 -11.34 48.26
CA ILE A 955 -25.66 -12.28 49.14
C ILE A 955 -24.71 -12.98 50.13
N GLU A 956 -23.57 -13.47 49.66
CA GLU A 956 -22.70 -14.40 50.41
C GLU A 956 -21.36 -13.78 50.88
N GLY A 957 -21.02 -12.59 50.39
CA GLY A 957 -19.77 -11.90 50.74
C GLY A 957 -18.53 -12.73 50.43
N GLU A 958 -17.60 -12.79 51.39
CA GLU A 958 -16.34 -13.55 51.28
C GLU A 958 -16.55 -15.03 50.96
N SER A 959 -17.70 -15.62 51.33
CA SER A 959 -17.97 -17.05 51.08
C SER A 959 -18.10 -17.41 49.59
N SER A 960 -18.29 -16.42 48.72
CA SER A 960 -18.40 -16.59 47.26
C SER A 960 -17.07 -16.58 46.51
N PHE A 961 -15.94 -16.38 47.22
CA PHE A 961 -14.63 -16.14 46.64
C PHE A 961 -14.17 -17.20 45.63
N GLU A 962 -14.27 -18.48 45.99
CA GLU A 962 -13.81 -19.58 45.15
C GLU A 962 -14.58 -19.66 43.82
N ILE A 963 -15.91 -19.53 43.87
CA ILE A 963 -16.77 -19.61 42.69
C ILE A 963 -16.53 -18.42 41.77
N ILE A 964 -16.43 -17.21 42.34
CA ILE A 964 -16.19 -15.99 41.55
C ILE A 964 -14.78 -16.02 40.94
N SER A 965 -13.76 -16.48 41.67
CA SER A 965 -12.39 -16.58 41.15
C SER A 965 -12.29 -17.53 39.95
N GLN A 966 -12.94 -18.70 40.01
CA GLN A 966 -13.00 -19.63 38.88
C GLN A 966 -13.61 -19.00 37.62
N VAL A 967 -14.63 -18.16 37.79
CA VAL A 967 -15.28 -17.44 36.68
C VAL A 967 -14.36 -16.37 36.10
N ILE A 968 -13.63 -15.66 36.94
CA ILE A 968 -12.66 -14.63 36.50
C ILE A 968 -11.52 -15.29 35.74
N GLU A 969 -10.95 -16.38 36.25
CA GLU A 969 -9.88 -17.14 35.58
C GLU A 969 -10.32 -17.62 34.20
N LYS A 970 -11.50 -18.22 34.10
CA LYS A 970 -12.08 -18.65 32.82
C LYS A 970 -12.31 -17.50 31.85
N ARG A 971 -12.62 -16.29 32.34
CA ARG A 971 -12.74 -15.10 31.49
C ARG A 971 -11.38 -14.65 30.98
N LEU A 972 -10.36 -14.63 31.84
CA LEU A 972 -8.98 -14.27 31.48
C LEU A 972 -8.38 -15.25 30.47
N GLU A 973 -8.78 -16.53 30.45
CA GLU A 973 -8.35 -17.48 29.41
C GLU A 973 -8.81 -17.09 27.99
N MET A 974 -9.80 -16.21 27.86
CA MET A 974 -10.33 -15.77 26.56
C MET A 974 -9.56 -14.59 25.96
N THR A 975 -8.74 -13.89 26.75
CA THR A 975 -7.95 -12.74 26.30
C THR A 975 -6.66 -13.20 25.63
N ASN A 976 -6.05 -12.30 24.85
CA ASN A 976 -4.78 -12.57 24.21
C ASN A 976 -3.64 -12.59 25.26
N GLN A 977 -3.10 -13.79 25.49
CA GLN A 977 -2.02 -14.03 26.46
C GLN A 977 -0.64 -13.61 25.95
N GLU A 978 -0.50 -13.34 24.65
CA GLU A 978 0.79 -13.21 23.97
C GLU A 978 1.13 -11.78 23.54
N SER A 979 0.11 -10.98 23.24
CA SER A 979 0.21 -9.59 22.83
C SER A 979 -1.05 -8.81 23.23
N TYR A 980 -0.94 -7.49 23.28
CA TYR A 980 -2.08 -6.60 23.37
C TYR A 980 -2.59 -6.38 21.93
N ASP A 981 -3.74 -6.95 21.62
CA ASP A 981 -4.45 -6.71 20.37
C ASP A 981 -5.47 -5.61 20.66
N SER A 982 -5.15 -4.36 20.30
CA SER A 982 -5.96 -3.22 20.71
C SER A 982 -7.24 -3.18 19.88
N SER A 983 -8.34 -3.56 20.50
CA SER A 983 -9.62 -2.95 20.19
C SER A 983 -10.16 -2.37 21.48
N VAL A 984 -10.25 -1.03 21.56
CA VAL A 984 -10.70 -0.26 22.74
C VAL A 984 -12.07 -0.76 23.27
N TYR A 985 -12.77 -1.56 22.46
CA TYR A 985 -14.12 -2.10 22.66
C TYR A 985 -14.22 -3.17 23.76
N GLU A 986 -13.18 -3.96 24.02
CA GLU A 986 -13.28 -5.17 24.86
C GLU A 986 -12.91 -4.95 26.34
N GLU A 987 -12.18 -3.86 26.63
CA GLU A 987 -11.69 -3.56 27.97
C GLU A 987 -12.83 -3.40 28.98
N THR A 988 -14.01 -2.95 28.56
CA THR A 988 -15.16 -2.74 29.46
C THR A 988 -15.76 -4.03 30.01
N LEU A 989 -15.95 -5.03 29.15
CA LEU A 989 -16.51 -6.33 29.53
C LEU A 989 -15.44 -7.22 30.18
N GLY A 990 -14.20 -7.11 29.72
CA GLY A 990 -13.04 -7.79 30.30
C GLY A 990 -12.70 -7.34 31.71
N LEU A 991 -12.78 -6.03 32.01
CA LEU A 991 -12.32 -5.44 33.29
C LEU A 991 -13.27 -5.69 34.48
N ARG A 992 -14.59 -5.77 34.28
CA ARG A 992 -15.55 -5.85 35.41
C ARG A 992 -15.36 -7.06 36.29
N LEU A 993 -15.10 -8.23 35.69
CA LEU A 993 -14.92 -9.47 36.43
C LEU A 993 -13.65 -9.43 37.29
N PRO A 994 -12.45 -9.12 36.76
CA PRO A 994 -11.24 -8.91 37.55
C PRO A 994 -11.37 -7.86 38.66
N LEU A 995 -12.17 -6.79 38.46
CA LEU A 995 -12.44 -5.80 39.52
C LEU A 995 -13.14 -6.41 40.74
N LEU A 996 -13.92 -7.49 40.60
CA LEU A 996 -14.56 -8.14 41.74
C LEU A 996 -13.55 -8.71 42.74
N TRP A 997 -12.34 -9.11 42.30
CA TRP A 997 -11.32 -9.59 43.22
C TRP A 997 -10.98 -8.56 44.29
N ARG A 998 -10.97 -7.27 43.96
CA ARG A 998 -10.66 -6.18 44.89
C ARG A 998 -11.62 -6.13 46.09
N TRP A 999 -12.87 -6.58 45.92
CA TRP A 999 -13.86 -6.61 47.00
C TRP A 999 -13.62 -7.70 48.05
N PHE A 1000 -12.73 -8.67 47.77
CA PHE A 1000 -12.29 -9.69 48.72
C PHE A 1000 -11.03 -9.27 49.52
N GLY A 1001 -10.63 -8.01 49.41
CA GLY A 1001 -9.45 -7.46 50.07
C GLY A 1001 -8.19 -8.22 49.70
N LYS A 1002 -7.38 -8.57 50.72
CA LYS A 1002 -6.06 -9.18 50.52
C LYS A 1002 -6.09 -10.45 49.67
N ASN A 1003 -7.09 -11.33 49.87
CA ASN A 1003 -7.15 -12.60 49.14
C ASN A 1003 -7.35 -12.39 47.63
N GLY A 1004 -8.11 -11.36 47.24
CA GLY A 1004 -8.29 -11.02 45.84
C GLY A 1004 -7.12 -10.23 45.25
N ASP A 1005 -6.52 -9.32 46.03
CA ASP A 1005 -5.29 -8.61 45.62
C ASP A 1005 -4.13 -9.58 45.37
N ASP A 1006 -3.97 -10.60 46.23
CA ASP A 1006 -2.97 -11.66 46.06
C ASP A 1006 -3.24 -12.47 44.77
N ASN A 1007 -4.50 -12.66 44.36
CA ASN A 1007 -4.86 -13.33 43.09
C ASN A 1007 -4.62 -12.46 41.87
N ILE A 1008 -4.97 -11.17 41.90
CA ILE A 1008 -4.60 -10.22 40.85
C ILE A 1008 -3.08 -10.25 40.66
N GLN A 1009 -2.32 -10.17 41.75
CA GLN A 1009 -0.87 -10.17 41.69
C GLN A 1009 -0.30 -11.50 41.16
N LEU A 1010 -0.88 -12.64 41.55
CA LEU A 1010 -0.48 -13.96 41.06
C LEU A 1010 -0.66 -14.07 39.55
N HIS A 1011 -1.86 -13.79 39.05
CA HIS A 1011 -2.18 -13.87 37.63
C HIS A 1011 -1.43 -12.81 36.81
N TRP A 1012 -1.19 -11.63 37.39
CA TRP A 1012 -0.41 -10.56 36.75
C TRP A 1012 1.07 -10.93 36.61
N LYS A 1013 1.65 -11.66 37.57
CA LYS A 1013 3.02 -12.19 37.48
C LYS A 1013 3.16 -13.34 36.49
N ASN A 1014 2.09 -14.12 36.33
CA ASN A 1014 2.06 -15.27 35.41
C ASN A 1014 1.74 -14.86 33.97
N SER A 1015 1.13 -13.69 33.76
CA SER A 1015 0.84 -13.17 32.42
C SER A 1015 2.08 -12.58 31.75
N LYS A 1016 2.13 -12.67 30.43
CA LYS A 1016 3.23 -12.14 29.64
C LYS A 1016 3.17 -10.61 29.64
N LYS A 1017 4.33 -9.96 29.78
CA LYS A 1017 4.45 -8.50 29.68
C LYS A 1017 3.91 -8.03 28.32
N ASN A 1018 3.08 -6.98 28.34
CA ASN A 1018 2.38 -6.42 27.17
C ASN A 1018 1.31 -7.34 26.54
N SER A 1019 0.80 -8.35 27.27
CA SER A 1019 -0.39 -9.10 26.86
C SER A 1019 -1.67 -8.37 27.26
N GLU A 1020 -2.78 -8.65 26.59
CA GLU A 1020 -4.10 -8.14 26.95
C GLU A 1020 -4.49 -8.49 28.39
N THR A 1021 -4.24 -9.73 28.80
CA THR A 1021 -4.44 -10.21 30.18
C THR A 1021 -3.68 -9.36 31.20
N HIS A 1022 -2.41 -9.05 30.89
CA HIS A 1022 -1.57 -8.25 31.76
C HIS A 1022 -2.11 -6.83 31.91
N THR A 1023 -2.53 -6.21 30.80
CA THR A 1023 -3.15 -4.88 30.80
C THR A 1023 -4.44 -4.86 31.61
N MET A 1024 -5.35 -5.83 31.42
CA MET A 1024 -6.61 -5.89 32.18
C MET A 1024 -6.39 -6.02 33.69
N LEU A 1025 -5.42 -6.84 34.11
CA LEU A 1025 -5.09 -7.03 35.52
C LEU A 1025 -4.44 -5.78 36.12
N ASP A 1026 -3.58 -5.08 35.35
CA ASP A 1026 -2.99 -3.81 35.76
C ASP A 1026 -4.05 -2.71 35.92
N MET A 1027 -5.00 -2.62 34.98
CA MET A 1027 -6.15 -1.71 35.07
C MET A 1027 -7.02 -2.02 36.31
N ALA A 1028 -7.30 -3.30 36.58
CA ALA A 1028 -8.06 -3.72 37.74
C ALA A 1028 -7.35 -3.35 39.06
N ALA A 1029 -6.03 -3.52 39.13
CA ALA A 1029 -5.22 -3.18 40.30
C ALA A 1029 -5.15 -1.66 40.57
N ARG A 1030 -5.09 -0.85 39.51
CA ARG A 1030 -4.98 0.62 39.60
C ARG A 1030 -6.31 1.32 39.89
N ARG A 1031 -7.45 0.65 39.68
CA ARG A 1031 -8.77 1.24 39.88
C ARG A 1031 -9.00 1.54 41.37
N LYS A 1032 -9.29 2.82 41.67
CA LYS A 1032 -9.70 3.24 43.01
C LYS A 1032 -11.13 2.76 43.27
N LEU A 1033 -11.31 1.87 44.24
CA LEU A 1033 -12.60 1.44 44.76
C LEU A 1033 -12.74 1.93 46.20
N ASP A 1034 -13.98 2.23 46.62
CA ASP A 1034 -14.26 2.59 48.01
C ASP A 1034 -14.10 1.36 48.92
N ASP A 1035 -13.59 1.55 50.14
CA ASP A 1035 -13.40 0.46 51.12
C ASP A 1035 -14.72 -0.24 51.52
N LYS A 1036 -15.86 0.41 51.25
CA LYS A 1036 -17.22 -0.09 51.49
C LYS A 1036 -18.16 0.44 50.42
N ILE A 1037 -19.22 -0.33 50.11
CA ILE A 1037 -20.28 0.13 49.21
C ILE A 1037 -20.96 1.37 49.84
N PRO A 1038 -21.05 2.51 49.13
CA PRO A 1038 -21.65 3.72 49.66
C PRO A 1038 -23.16 3.56 49.89
N ASP A 1039 -23.70 4.27 50.88
CA ASP A 1039 -25.15 4.33 51.10
C ASP A 1039 -25.85 5.00 49.91
N MET A 1040 -26.99 4.44 49.49
CA MET A 1040 -27.76 4.99 48.37
C MET A 1040 -28.38 6.34 48.78
N PRO A 1041 -28.07 7.44 48.06
CA PRO A 1041 -28.69 8.73 48.34
C PRO A 1041 -30.18 8.72 47.93
N GLU A 1042 -30.96 9.68 48.45
CA GLU A 1042 -32.37 9.82 48.11
C GLU A 1042 -32.56 10.09 46.60
N ILE A 1043 -33.30 9.23 45.90
CA ILE A 1043 -33.53 9.36 44.46
C ILE A 1043 -34.67 10.35 44.19
N LYS A 1044 -34.33 11.52 43.63
CA LYS A 1044 -35.24 12.58 43.18
C LYS A 1044 -35.07 12.83 41.69
N GLU A 1045 -36.05 13.43 41.03
CA GLU A 1045 -35.93 13.90 39.64
C GLU A 1045 -34.71 14.84 39.47
N PRO A 1046 -33.85 14.67 38.44
CA PRO A 1046 -33.99 13.79 37.28
C PRO A 1046 -33.38 12.38 37.44
N GLY A 1047 -33.11 11.90 38.65
CA GLY A 1047 -32.49 10.60 38.97
C GLY A 1047 -30.97 10.64 39.09
N ILE A 1048 -30.34 9.48 39.31
CA ILE A 1048 -28.89 9.31 39.42
C ILE A 1048 -28.36 8.53 38.21
N LEU A 1049 -27.35 9.06 37.53
CA LEU A 1049 -26.68 8.39 36.43
C LEU A 1049 -25.37 7.75 36.92
N LEU A 1050 -25.29 6.43 36.80
CA LEU A 1050 -24.10 5.63 37.03
C LEU A 1050 -23.47 5.28 35.69
N THR A 1051 -22.16 5.39 35.58
CA THR A 1051 -21.40 5.13 34.34
C THR A 1051 -20.21 4.23 34.63
N PHE A 1052 -19.87 3.37 33.67
CA PHE A 1052 -18.66 2.57 33.69
C PHE A 1052 -17.85 2.82 32.42
N TYR A 1053 -16.59 3.23 32.61
CA TYR A 1053 -15.56 3.40 31.58
C TYR A 1053 -14.31 2.57 31.99
N PRO A 1054 -13.73 1.78 31.07
CA PRO A 1054 -12.61 0.88 31.36
C PRO A 1054 -11.33 1.68 31.68
N GLU A 1055 -10.85 2.50 30.76
CA GLU A 1055 -9.95 3.61 31.05
C GLU A 1055 -10.78 4.76 31.64
N GLN A 1056 -10.23 5.60 32.51
CA GLN A 1056 -10.99 6.76 33.05
C GLN A 1056 -11.24 7.86 31.98
N ARG A 1057 -11.13 7.52 30.69
CA ARG A 1057 -11.33 8.38 29.51
C ARG A 1057 -12.79 8.32 29.04
N GLU A 1058 -13.33 9.39 28.47
CA GLU A 1058 -14.75 9.48 28.05
C GLU A 1058 -15.06 8.82 26.68
N TYR A 1059 -14.06 8.27 25.97
CA TYR A 1059 -14.20 7.63 24.64
C TYR A 1059 -14.24 6.08 24.73
N GLY A 1060 -14.95 5.41 23.81
CA GLY A 1060 -15.04 3.94 23.72
C GLY A 1060 -16.37 3.31 24.18
N TRP A 1061 -16.44 1.97 24.25
CA TRP A 1061 -17.62 1.25 24.74
C TRP A 1061 -17.90 1.65 26.19
N HIS A 1062 -19.05 2.27 26.44
CA HIS A 1062 -19.46 2.65 27.78
C HIS A 1062 -20.88 2.17 28.08
N THR A 1063 -21.08 1.70 29.32
CA THR A 1063 -22.43 1.35 29.78
C THR A 1063 -22.86 2.29 30.89
N TRP A 1064 -24.15 2.45 31.04
CA TRP A 1064 -24.73 3.36 32.03
C TRP A 1064 -26.01 2.79 32.62
N ILE A 1065 -26.26 3.18 33.88
CA ILE A 1065 -27.49 2.86 34.62
C ILE A 1065 -28.08 4.17 35.11
N HIS A 1066 -29.32 4.45 34.74
CA HIS A 1066 -30.07 5.62 35.22
C HIS A 1066 -31.13 5.19 36.21
N LEU A 1067 -30.92 5.53 37.48
CA LEU A 1067 -31.82 5.28 38.60
C LEU A 1067 -32.80 6.44 38.75
N ALA A 1068 -34.04 6.29 38.31
CA ALA A 1068 -35.10 7.29 38.48
C ALA A 1068 -36.23 6.76 39.39
N PRO A 1069 -37.08 7.63 39.97
CA PRO A 1069 -38.11 7.23 40.94
C PRO A 1069 -39.09 6.16 40.42
N GLU A 1070 -39.44 6.20 39.13
CA GLU A 1070 -40.42 5.29 38.53
C GLU A 1070 -39.78 4.19 37.65
N THR A 1071 -38.58 4.41 37.14
CA THR A 1071 -37.92 3.50 36.19
C THR A 1071 -36.42 3.41 36.42
N ILE A 1072 -35.87 2.20 36.28
CA ILE A 1072 -34.43 2.00 36.13
C ILE A 1072 -34.16 1.76 34.65
N ARG A 1073 -33.27 2.56 34.06
CA ARG A 1073 -32.87 2.41 32.66
C ARG A 1073 -31.43 1.94 32.59
N PHE A 1074 -31.16 1.08 31.63
CA PHE A 1074 -29.85 0.55 31.33
C PHE A 1074 -29.54 0.88 29.88
N GLY A 1075 -28.32 1.25 29.59
CA GLY A 1075 -27.90 1.34 28.22
C GLY A 1075 -26.42 1.19 28.01
N THR A 1076 -26.10 0.95 26.76
CA THR A 1076 -24.75 0.81 26.24
C THR A 1076 -24.66 1.69 25.01
N ASN A 1077 -23.60 2.50 24.92
CA ASN A 1077 -23.26 3.21 23.71
C ASN A 1077 -21.92 2.71 23.20
N GLU A 1078 -21.83 2.50 21.90
CA GLU A 1078 -20.59 2.10 21.23
C GLU A 1078 -20.47 2.80 19.88
N PHE A 1079 -19.49 3.68 19.75
CA PHE A 1079 -19.27 4.45 18.53
C PHE A 1079 -18.92 3.58 17.30
N HIS A 1080 -18.37 2.36 17.44
CA HIS A 1080 -17.85 1.62 16.27
C HIS A 1080 -18.78 0.52 15.70
N LEU A 1081 -19.97 0.30 16.26
CA LEU A 1081 -20.97 -0.64 15.72
C LEU A 1081 -21.89 -0.04 14.65
N HIS A 1082 -21.63 1.15 14.12
CA HIS A 1082 -22.52 1.83 13.16
C HIS A 1082 -22.85 0.99 11.90
N SER A 1083 -21.95 0.10 11.47
CA SER A 1083 -22.18 -0.81 10.34
C SER A 1083 -23.20 -1.93 10.62
N VAL A 1084 -23.56 -2.13 11.90
CA VAL A 1084 -24.48 -3.17 12.40
C VAL A 1084 -25.71 -2.56 13.08
N LEU A 1085 -25.52 -1.51 13.89
CA LEU A 1085 -26.54 -0.79 14.64
C LEU A 1085 -26.58 0.68 14.15
N PRO A 1086 -27.66 1.12 13.45
CA PRO A 1086 -27.75 2.46 12.89
C PRO A 1086 -27.51 3.60 13.90
N ASP A 1087 -27.88 3.40 15.16
CA ASP A 1087 -27.80 4.42 16.22
C ASP A 1087 -26.73 4.13 17.28
N SER A 1088 -25.94 3.05 17.15
CA SER A 1088 -24.83 2.69 18.08
C SER A 1088 -25.19 2.67 19.57
N LYS A 1089 -26.49 2.52 19.89
CA LYS A 1089 -27.04 2.60 21.25
C LYS A 1089 -28.08 1.52 21.47
N THR A 1090 -28.00 0.86 22.62
CA THR A 1090 -29.06 -0.01 23.14
C THR A 1090 -29.55 0.55 24.47
N GLU A 1091 -30.87 0.74 24.60
CA GLU A 1091 -31.51 1.22 25.84
C GLU A 1091 -32.65 0.27 26.21
N SER A 1092 -32.78 -0.02 27.51
CA SER A 1092 -33.83 -0.87 28.04
C SER A 1092 -34.17 -0.47 29.47
N SER A 1093 -35.34 -0.86 29.99
CA SER A 1093 -35.77 -0.44 31.33
C SER A 1093 -36.56 -1.50 32.10
N ILE A 1094 -36.61 -1.33 33.42
CA ILE A 1094 -37.50 -2.04 34.36
C ILE A 1094 -38.20 -1.03 35.28
N PRO A 1095 -39.37 -1.37 35.86
CA PRO A 1095 -40.00 -0.53 36.87
C PRO A 1095 -39.09 -0.41 38.10
N ALA A 1096 -39.02 0.79 38.66
CA ALA A 1096 -38.30 1.03 39.90
C ALA A 1096 -39.18 0.69 41.10
N ASN A 1097 -38.59 0.01 42.09
CA ASN A 1097 -39.12 -0.10 43.44
C ASN A 1097 -37.94 0.05 44.42
N LYS A 1098 -38.21 0.26 45.71
CA LYS A 1098 -37.17 0.52 46.71
C LYS A 1098 -36.10 -0.58 46.76
N GLU A 1099 -36.52 -1.84 46.72
CA GLU A 1099 -35.64 -3.01 46.79
C GLU A 1099 -34.75 -3.13 45.54
N TYR A 1100 -35.31 -2.89 44.35
CA TYR A 1100 -34.59 -2.92 43.08
C TYR A 1100 -33.59 -1.77 43.00
N LEU A 1101 -33.98 -0.56 43.39
CA LEU A 1101 -33.09 0.60 43.42
C LEU A 1101 -31.88 0.35 44.32
N GLU A 1102 -32.12 -0.15 45.53
CA GLU A 1102 -31.07 -0.46 46.50
C GLU A 1102 -30.14 -1.58 46.02
N THR A 1103 -30.71 -2.66 45.46
CA THR A 1103 -29.92 -3.79 44.96
C THR A 1103 -29.10 -3.41 43.72
N VAL A 1104 -29.69 -2.70 42.76
CA VAL A 1104 -28.97 -2.23 41.56
C VAL A 1104 -27.86 -1.24 41.94
N TRP A 1105 -28.10 -0.33 42.89
CA TRP A 1105 -27.08 0.58 43.40
C TRP A 1105 -25.86 -0.18 43.95
N ARG A 1106 -26.10 -1.17 44.83
CA ARG A 1106 -25.01 -1.96 45.44
C ARG A 1106 -24.25 -2.78 44.40
N MET A 1107 -24.97 -3.47 43.51
CA MET A 1107 -24.34 -4.26 42.44
C MET A 1107 -23.55 -3.39 41.47
N ALA A 1108 -24.04 -2.20 41.11
CA ALA A 1108 -23.34 -1.28 40.23
C ALA A 1108 -21.99 -0.84 40.84
N HIS A 1109 -21.96 -0.52 42.14
CA HIS A 1109 -20.70 -0.21 42.81
C HIS A 1109 -19.75 -1.41 42.88
N ILE A 1110 -20.26 -2.63 43.10
CA ILE A 1110 -19.45 -3.86 43.04
C ILE A 1110 -18.79 -4.03 41.66
N LEU A 1111 -19.54 -3.75 40.60
CA LEU A 1111 -19.07 -3.79 39.21
C LEU A 1111 -18.19 -2.60 38.80
N GLY A 1112 -17.91 -1.66 39.72
CA GLY A 1112 -17.03 -0.51 39.49
C GLY A 1112 -17.68 0.68 38.77
N TYR A 1113 -19.01 0.77 38.72
CA TYR A 1113 -19.70 1.96 38.24
C TYR A 1113 -19.46 3.14 39.18
N THR A 1114 -19.34 4.34 38.60
CA THR A 1114 -19.21 5.59 39.35
C THR A 1114 -20.37 6.53 39.04
N VAL A 1115 -20.68 7.43 39.99
CA VAL A 1115 -21.70 8.47 39.79
C VAL A 1115 -21.18 9.49 38.78
N SER A 1116 -21.91 9.66 37.68
CA SER A 1116 -21.54 10.60 36.63
C SER A 1116 -21.65 12.05 37.12
N LYS A 1117 -20.65 12.87 36.80
CA LYS A 1117 -20.68 14.33 37.04
C LYS A 1117 -21.67 15.05 36.09
N LYS A 1118 -22.07 14.42 34.99
CA LYS A 1118 -23.05 14.96 34.03
C LYS A 1118 -24.47 14.75 34.58
N LYS A 1119 -25.23 15.84 34.75
CA LYS A 1119 -26.65 15.74 35.16
C LYS A 1119 -27.46 15.05 34.04
N PRO A 1120 -28.37 14.11 34.37
CA PRO A 1120 -29.25 13.50 33.37
C PRO A 1120 -30.01 14.60 32.61
N LYS A 1121 -29.88 14.65 31.29
CA LYS A 1121 -30.72 15.53 30.46
C LYS A 1121 -32.16 15.04 30.61
N GLY A 1122 -33.01 15.82 31.28
CA GLY A 1122 -34.44 15.51 31.36
C GLY A 1122 -35.01 15.39 29.95
N LYS A 1123 -35.67 14.27 29.64
CA LYS A 1123 -36.50 14.19 28.41
C LYS A 1123 -37.57 15.28 28.54
N LYS A 1124 -37.64 16.17 27.55
CA LYS A 1124 -38.82 17.03 27.36
C LYS A 1124 -39.98 16.19 26.86
#